data_AF-A0A7W9LCG0-F1
#
_entry.id   AF-A0A7W9LCG0-F1
#
_cell.length_a   1.000
_cell.length_b   1.000
_cell.length_c   1.000
_cell.angle_alpha   90.00
_cell.angle_beta   90.00
_cell.angle_gamma   90.00
#
_symmetry.space_group_name_H-M   'P 1'
#
loop_
_entity.id
_entity.type
_entity.pdbx_description
1 polymer ?
#
loop_
_entity_poly.entity_id
_entity_poly.type
_entity_poly.pdbx_seq_one_letter_code
_entity_poly.pdbx_strand_id
1 'polypeptide(L)'
;MRFLLLLPLLALPPVTAATSAATIVVAADGTGDHTTVQAAVDAVPAGNARPVTILVRKGTYRQQVVIPADKPHISLVGATRDPREVVLTFDASAATQKPDGSGPYGTSGSASYTISAPDFTARNLTFENAYDEAAHGYSQAVAVRTTGDRQVYDNVRFLGNQDTLYANTASATTVARQYFTDCYVEGDVDFIFGRATAVFDHCVIKGRTRGSADNNGYVTAASTELSNPYGFLIYRSHLTSDAPARTFHLGRPWPAGGSATARGQVLVRESWLGQQVKDAPWTDMSGLSWRDARLSEYRNHGPGATVNDDRPQLTPGQAAAFTPERYLAGGDGWNPIRRHRPVPREPGREVLPRDDGWAAATTGTTGGSAARPEDVHVVRTRAELVAALGDPADNTPRIVYVKGAIDADTAPDGTPLTCADYAVNGYSLPAYLAAYDPAVWGRTSVPSGPLEEARKASYAKMAEHVTVTVGSNVTLMGLGADAALKSFGVRVSNADNVIVRNLTITDTSDCFPQWDPTDGADGNWNASFDNVEVSGSTHVWLDHNTLNDGDNPDSGQPRYFGRPYQVHDGLLDVVRASTYVTLSWNHLSDHDKVTLIGNTDSPTRYGEADKLKVTLHHNYFEGLGQRAPRVRFGQVHVYNNYYTGGEGHGYSIGVGFGSKVYAENNAFDGIAADKVLSVFNGTAITAKGNLVNGAPADVVAAYNAAHGTALGPDAGWTPALFTRVHPPQALRALVPARAGAGRLH
;
A
#
# COMPACT_ATOMS: atom_id res chain seq x y z
N MET A 1 -69.63 -1.79 -24.66
CA MET A 1 -68.93 -1.04 -23.59
C MET A 1 -67.52 -1.58 -23.43
N ARG A 2 -66.52 -0.91 -24.00
CA ARG A 2 -65.11 -0.97 -23.58
C ARG A 2 -64.51 0.40 -23.85
N PHE A 3 -64.33 1.19 -22.79
CA PHE A 3 -63.65 2.47 -22.81
C PHE A 3 -62.14 2.22 -22.97
N LEU A 4 -61.55 2.72 -24.06
CA LEU A 4 -60.09 2.91 -24.13
C LEU A 4 -59.75 4.24 -23.46
N LEU A 5 -59.00 4.19 -22.35
CA LEU A 5 -58.34 5.36 -21.79
C LEU A 5 -57.10 5.69 -22.64
N LEU A 6 -57.11 6.85 -23.31
CA LEU A 6 -55.89 7.51 -23.78
C LEU A 6 -55.27 8.25 -22.58
N LEU A 7 -54.04 7.87 -22.20
CA LEU A 7 -53.19 8.71 -21.34
C LEU A 7 -52.55 9.85 -22.17
N PRO A 8 -52.44 11.07 -21.64
CA PRO A 8 -51.76 12.17 -22.32
C PRO A 8 -50.23 11.98 -22.24
N LEU A 9 -49.57 12.17 -23.38
CA LEU A 9 -48.11 12.21 -23.49
C LEU A 9 -47.62 13.50 -22.80
N LEU A 10 -47.01 13.39 -21.61
CA LEU A 10 -46.28 14.51 -21.00
C LEU A 10 -45.04 14.81 -21.84
N ALA A 11 -44.98 16.01 -22.41
CA ALA A 11 -43.78 16.54 -23.04
C ALA A 11 -42.69 16.72 -21.97
N LEU A 12 -41.58 15.99 -22.11
CA LEU A 12 -40.37 16.21 -21.30
C LEU A 12 -39.83 17.62 -21.59
N PRO A 13 -39.36 18.36 -20.58
CA PRO A 13 -38.68 19.63 -20.81
C PRO A 13 -37.40 19.37 -21.62
N PRO A 14 -36.95 20.33 -22.45
CA PRO A 14 -35.72 20.16 -23.22
C PRO A 14 -34.56 19.91 -22.25
N VAL A 15 -33.83 18.82 -22.49
CA VAL A 15 -32.54 18.57 -21.85
C VAL A 15 -31.64 19.73 -22.23
N THR A 16 -31.35 20.62 -21.28
CA THR A 16 -30.29 21.61 -21.44
C THR A 16 -28.99 20.84 -21.65
N ALA A 17 -28.46 20.89 -22.87
CA ALA A 17 -27.13 20.40 -23.17
C ALA A 17 -26.16 20.99 -22.14
N ALA A 18 -25.40 20.14 -21.46
CA ALA A 18 -24.28 20.58 -20.63
C ALA A 18 -23.31 21.34 -21.54
N THR A 19 -23.28 22.66 -21.44
CA THR A 19 -22.30 23.50 -22.12
C THR A 19 -20.91 23.06 -21.68
N SER A 20 -20.09 22.55 -22.60
CA SER A 20 -18.74 22.06 -22.31
C SER A 20 -17.88 23.18 -21.73
N ALA A 21 -17.07 22.86 -20.71
CA ALA A 21 -16.05 23.77 -20.19
C ALA A 21 -15.12 24.23 -21.33
N ALA A 22 -14.80 25.53 -21.38
CA ALA A 22 -13.83 26.04 -22.35
C ALA A 22 -12.43 25.54 -21.96
N THR A 23 -11.69 24.99 -22.93
CA THR A 23 -10.31 24.54 -22.72
C THR A 23 -9.36 25.45 -23.49
N ILE A 24 -8.35 25.97 -22.80
CA ILE A 24 -7.25 26.76 -23.34
C ILE A 24 -5.98 25.93 -23.21
N VAL A 25 -5.29 25.62 -24.31
CA VAL A 25 -4.10 24.77 -24.32
C VAL A 25 -2.84 25.64 -24.26
N VAL A 26 -1.95 25.33 -23.33
CA VAL A 26 -0.62 25.94 -23.21
C VAL A 26 0.43 24.93 -23.67
N ALA A 27 1.29 25.32 -24.60
CA ALA A 27 2.41 24.50 -25.06
C ALA A 27 3.62 25.38 -25.41
N ALA A 28 4.76 25.14 -24.75
CA ALA A 28 5.97 25.95 -24.93
C ALA A 28 6.53 25.92 -26.37
N ASP A 29 6.23 24.88 -27.14
CA ASP A 29 6.64 24.70 -28.54
C ASP A 29 5.74 25.42 -29.57
N GLY A 30 4.73 26.15 -29.11
CA GLY A 30 3.79 26.89 -29.96
C GLY A 30 2.66 26.05 -30.55
N THR A 31 2.52 24.78 -30.15
CA THR A 31 1.47 23.89 -30.65
C THR A 31 0.12 24.03 -29.90
N GLY A 32 0.04 24.92 -28.91
CA GLY A 32 -1.16 25.26 -28.13
C GLY A 32 -1.71 26.64 -28.48
N ASP A 33 -2.79 27.05 -27.83
CA ASP A 33 -3.40 28.39 -27.99
C ASP A 33 -2.48 29.50 -27.46
N HIS A 34 -1.68 29.20 -26.44
CA HIS A 34 -0.66 30.09 -25.89
C HIS A 34 0.65 29.33 -25.60
N THR A 35 1.76 30.05 -25.60
CA THR A 35 3.08 29.51 -25.19
C THR A 35 3.38 29.69 -23.70
N THR A 36 2.62 30.54 -23.01
CA THR A 36 2.83 30.86 -21.59
C THR A 36 1.54 30.72 -20.79
N VAL A 37 1.67 30.33 -19.51
CA VAL A 37 0.50 30.23 -18.61
C VAL A 37 -0.10 31.60 -18.30
N GLN A 38 0.69 32.67 -18.17
CA GLN A 38 0.14 34.01 -17.91
C GLN A 38 -0.77 34.46 -19.06
N ALA A 39 -0.37 34.26 -20.32
CA ALA A 39 -1.21 34.63 -21.47
C ALA A 39 -2.54 33.86 -21.49
N ALA A 40 -2.53 32.57 -21.13
CA ALA A 40 -3.76 31.78 -21.01
C ALA A 40 -4.66 32.26 -19.84
N VAL A 41 -4.07 32.68 -18.72
CA VAL A 41 -4.81 33.30 -17.61
C VAL A 41 -5.39 34.64 -18.04
N ASP A 42 -4.63 35.45 -18.79
CA ASP A 42 -5.06 36.76 -19.28
C ASP A 42 -6.25 36.66 -20.24
N ALA A 43 -6.31 35.59 -21.03
CA ALA A 43 -7.42 35.28 -21.93
C ALA A 43 -8.74 34.97 -21.20
N VAL A 44 -8.71 34.58 -19.92
CA VAL A 44 -9.93 34.40 -19.13
C VAL A 44 -10.50 35.77 -18.72
N PRO A 45 -11.77 36.08 -19.00
CA PRO A 45 -12.35 37.38 -18.66
C PRO A 45 -12.39 37.66 -17.15
N ALA A 46 -12.27 38.93 -16.77
CA ALA A 46 -12.62 39.38 -15.42
C ALA A 46 -14.11 39.11 -15.12
N GLY A 47 -14.43 38.73 -13.89
CA GLY A 47 -15.76 38.32 -13.46
C GLY A 47 -16.22 36.97 -14.03
N ASN A 48 -15.30 36.11 -14.48
CA ASN A 48 -15.63 34.83 -15.12
C ASN A 48 -16.55 33.97 -14.25
N ALA A 49 -17.75 33.64 -14.74
CA ALA A 49 -18.75 32.85 -14.02
C ALA A 49 -18.85 31.39 -14.48
N ARG A 50 -17.94 30.93 -15.36
CA ARG A 50 -18.00 29.60 -15.99
C ARG A 50 -16.69 28.82 -15.81
N PRO A 51 -16.73 27.49 -15.69
CA PRO A 51 -15.50 26.69 -15.65
C PRO A 51 -14.65 26.89 -16.91
N VAL A 52 -13.37 27.22 -16.72
CA VAL A 52 -12.34 27.28 -17.77
C VAL A 52 -11.17 26.40 -17.39
N THR A 53 -10.79 25.48 -18.26
CA THR A 53 -9.61 24.63 -18.09
C THR A 53 -8.44 25.21 -18.87
N ILE A 54 -7.34 25.53 -18.19
CA ILE A 54 -6.04 25.79 -18.80
C ILE A 54 -5.25 24.49 -18.77
N LEU A 55 -5.15 23.81 -19.91
CA LEU A 55 -4.44 22.53 -20.07
C LEU A 55 -2.99 22.79 -20.50
N VAL A 56 -2.03 22.45 -19.64
CA VAL A 56 -0.59 22.69 -19.87
C VAL A 56 0.09 21.41 -20.35
N ARG A 57 0.68 21.44 -21.54
CA ARG A 57 1.45 20.32 -22.08
C ARG A 57 2.78 20.15 -21.34
N LYS A 58 3.32 18.93 -21.39
CA LYS A 58 4.64 18.55 -20.86
C LYS A 58 5.70 19.62 -21.19
N GLY A 59 6.49 19.99 -20.18
CA GLY A 59 7.54 20.99 -20.31
C GLY A 59 7.78 21.78 -19.02
N THR A 60 8.82 22.61 -19.05
CA THR A 60 9.17 23.53 -17.96
C THR A 60 8.85 24.97 -18.36
N TYR A 61 8.03 25.64 -17.58
CA TYR A 61 7.53 27.00 -17.84
C TYR A 61 8.10 27.94 -16.78
N ARG A 62 9.19 28.64 -17.11
CA ARG A 62 9.87 29.58 -16.21
C ARG A 62 9.28 30.98 -16.30
N GLN A 63 8.43 31.35 -15.35
CA GLN A 63 7.75 32.64 -15.30
C GLN A 63 7.10 32.86 -13.93
N GLN A 64 7.02 34.12 -13.53
CA GLN A 64 6.16 34.53 -12.42
C GLN A 64 4.72 34.74 -12.94
N VAL A 65 3.72 34.15 -12.28
CA VAL A 65 2.33 34.17 -12.74
C VAL A 65 1.38 34.65 -11.65
N VAL A 66 0.41 35.48 -12.02
CA VAL A 66 -0.67 35.96 -11.16
C VAL A 66 -2.02 35.51 -11.70
N ILE A 67 -2.77 34.76 -10.90
CA ILE A 67 -4.17 34.39 -11.13
C ILE A 67 -5.03 35.26 -10.19
N PRO A 68 -5.60 36.36 -10.68
CA PRO A 68 -6.22 37.38 -9.84
C PRO A 68 -7.59 36.93 -9.27
N ALA A 69 -8.02 37.60 -8.19
CA ALA A 69 -9.25 37.27 -7.46
C ALA A 69 -10.54 37.44 -8.28
N ASP A 70 -10.50 38.25 -9.34
CA ASP A 70 -11.62 38.52 -10.23
C ASP A 70 -11.77 37.48 -11.35
N LYS A 71 -10.96 36.42 -11.39
CA LYS A 71 -11.08 35.34 -12.38
C LYS A 71 -11.41 33.98 -11.74
N PRO A 72 -12.62 33.78 -11.18
CA PRO A 72 -12.97 32.51 -10.56
C PRO A 72 -13.14 31.37 -11.57
N HIS A 73 -13.29 30.14 -11.07
CA HIS A 73 -13.60 28.94 -11.85
C HIS A 73 -12.52 28.51 -12.87
N ILE A 74 -11.25 28.87 -12.63
CA ILE A 74 -10.12 28.39 -13.44
C ILE A 74 -9.64 27.03 -12.91
N SER A 75 -9.44 26.07 -13.81
CA SER A 75 -8.73 24.81 -13.57
C SER A 75 -7.41 24.78 -14.33
N LEU A 76 -6.27 24.76 -13.65
CA LEU A 76 -4.94 24.62 -14.25
C LEU A 76 -4.50 23.14 -14.20
N VAL A 77 -4.35 22.49 -15.35
CA VAL A 77 -4.21 21.02 -15.42
C VAL A 77 -3.01 20.62 -16.28
N GLY A 78 -2.10 19.82 -15.75
CA GLY A 78 -1.03 19.20 -16.53
C GLY A 78 -1.54 18.04 -17.39
N ALA A 79 -1.04 17.93 -18.62
CA ALA A 79 -1.59 17.03 -19.64
C ALA A 79 -1.27 15.54 -19.46
N THR A 80 -0.26 15.16 -18.67
CA THR A 80 0.29 13.80 -18.68
C THR A 80 -0.03 12.94 -17.46
N ARG A 81 -0.83 13.46 -16.51
CA ARG A 81 -1.14 12.86 -15.19
C ARG A 81 0.06 12.67 -14.25
N ASP A 82 1.29 12.54 -14.77
CA ASP A 82 2.51 12.60 -13.96
C ASP A 82 2.86 14.07 -13.67
N PRO A 83 2.74 14.54 -12.41
CA PRO A 83 2.98 15.94 -12.08
C PRO A 83 4.44 16.35 -12.25
N ARG A 84 5.38 15.42 -12.44
CA ARG A 84 6.80 15.69 -12.68
C ARG A 84 7.10 16.19 -14.10
N GLU A 85 6.19 15.95 -15.05
CA GLU A 85 6.42 16.28 -16.46
C GLU A 85 5.95 17.69 -16.86
N VAL A 86 5.17 18.36 -16.01
CA VAL A 86 4.72 19.74 -16.20
C VAL A 86 5.20 20.58 -15.02
N VAL A 87 6.28 21.34 -15.22
CA VAL A 87 6.94 22.11 -14.16
C VAL A 87 6.72 23.60 -14.38
N LEU A 88 6.04 24.24 -13.43
CA LEU A 88 5.76 25.67 -13.40
C LEU A 88 6.71 26.31 -12.39
N THR A 89 7.69 27.08 -12.87
CA THR A 89 8.87 27.46 -12.05
C THR A 89 9.23 28.93 -12.15
N PHE A 90 9.91 29.43 -11.14
CA PHE A 90 10.66 30.69 -11.10
C PHE A 90 11.73 30.57 -10.01
N ASP A 91 12.56 31.60 -9.77
CA ASP A 91 13.73 31.50 -8.88
C ASP A 91 14.00 32.77 -8.05
N ALA A 92 12.98 33.62 -7.85
CA ALA A 92 13.10 34.78 -6.98
C ALA A 92 13.07 34.37 -5.49
N SER A 93 13.92 35.00 -4.68
CA SER A 93 13.83 34.97 -3.23
C SER A 93 13.33 36.31 -2.67
N ALA A 94 13.07 36.36 -1.37
CA ALA A 94 12.68 37.58 -0.69
C ALA A 94 13.72 38.69 -0.81
N ALA A 95 15.00 38.34 -0.96
CA ALA A 95 16.10 39.30 -1.12
C ALA A 95 16.31 39.76 -2.58
N THR A 96 15.79 39.02 -3.56
CA THR A 96 15.92 39.36 -4.98
C THR A 96 15.33 40.75 -5.25
N GLN A 97 16.08 41.62 -5.92
CA GLN A 97 15.62 42.96 -6.30
C GLN A 97 14.60 42.88 -7.43
N LYS A 98 13.53 43.67 -7.33
CA LYS A 98 12.54 43.76 -8.40
C LYS A 98 13.13 44.48 -9.62
N PRO A 99 12.76 44.06 -10.85
CA PRO A 99 13.23 44.72 -12.07
C PRO A 99 12.85 46.20 -12.18
N ASP A 100 11.78 46.63 -11.51
CA ASP A 100 11.28 48.01 -11.52
C ASP A 100 12.03 48.96 -10.56
N GLY A 101 12.98 48.44 -9.78
CA GLY A 101 13.76 49.23 -8.81
C GLY A 101 13.00 49.58 -7.53
N SER A 102 11.79 49.07 -7.30
CA SER A 102 10.99 49.34 -6.10
C SER A 102 11.46 48.59 -4.84
N GLY A 103 12.66 48.03 -4.87
CA GLY A 103 13.30 47.27 -3.79
C GLY A 103 13.17 45.76 -3.92
N PRO A 104 13.46 44.99 -2.85
CA PRO A 104 13.38 43.54 -2.87
C PRO A 104 11.94 43.03 -3.01
N TYR A 105 11.79 41.81 -3.52
CA TYR A 105 10.48 41.14 -3.63
C TYR A 105 9.80 40.95 -2.27
N GLY A 106 10.57 40.65 -1.23
CA GLY A 106 10.04 40.15 0.05
C GLY A 106 9.38 38.77 -0.12
N THR A 107 9.02 38.12 1.00
CA THR A 107 8.44 36.76 0.96
C THR A 107 7.20 36.64 0.07
N SER A 108 6.28 37.60 0.13
CA SER A 108 5.06 37.51 -0.69
C SER A 108 5.32 37.76 -2.17
N GLY A 109 6.30 38.60 -2.51
CA GLY A 109 6.65 38.93 -3.89
C GLY A 109 7.52 37.87 -4.55
N SER A 110 8.20 37.01 -3.79
CA SER A 110 9.05 35.95 -4.33
C SER A 110 8.28 34.75 -4.88
N ALA A 111 6.95 34.72 -4.72
CA ALA A 111 6.09 33.65 -5.19
C ALA A 111 6.19 33.43 -6.71
N SER A 112 6.59 32.24 -7.16
CA SER A 112 6.53 31.86 -8.58
C SER A 112 5.09 31.97 -9.10
N TYR A 113 4.12 31.53 -8.30
CA TYR A 113 2.69 31.65 -8.62
C TYR A 113 1.93 32.30 -7.47
N THR A 114 1.16 33.36 -7.78
CA THR A 114 0.19 33.96 -6.85
C THR A 114 -1.24 33.65 -7.33
N ILE A 115 -2.00 32.90 -6.52
CA ILE A 115 -3.33 32.40 -6.87
C ILE A 115 -4.37 32.95 -5.90
N SER A 116 -5.03 34.03 -6.32
CA SER A 116 -6.07 34.72 -5.54
C SER A 116 -7.50 34.37 -6.00
N ALA A 117 -7.67 33.76 -7.17
CA ALA A 117 -8.97 33.34 -7.68
C ALA A 117 -9.67 32.35 -6.73
N PRO A 118 -10.95 32.57 -6.37
CA PRO A 118 -11.74 31.57 -5.70
C PRO A 118 -12.25 30.51 -6.70
N ASP A 119 -12.73 29.38 -6.18
CA ASP A 119 -13.20 28.25 -7.02
C ASP A 119 -12.15 27.76 -8.02
N PHE A 120 -10.89 27.80 -7.61
CA PHE A 120 -9.74 27.41 -8.43
C PHE A 120 -9.39 25.94 -8.22
N THR A 121 -8.90 25.27 -9.26
CA THR A 121 -8.35 23.92 -9.16
C THR A 121 -7.00 23.83 -9.86
N ALA A 122 -5.99 23.21 -9.23
CA ALA A 122 -4.76 22.77 -9.91
C ALA A 122 -4.64 21.25 -9.88
N ARG A 123 -4.18 20.64 -10.99
CA ARG A 123 -4.01 19.19 -11.11
C ARG A 123 -2.81 18.75 -11.92
N ASN A 124 -2.19 17.64 -11.52
CA ASN A 124 -1.20 16.89 -12.30
C ASN A 124 0.00 17.74 -12.79
N LEU A 125 0.52 18.61 -11.93
CA LEU A 125 1.62 19.52 -12.27
C LEU A 125 2.48 19.85 -11.04
N THR A 126 3.63 20.48 -11.27
CA THR A 126 4.53 20.96 -10.23
C THR A 126 4.54 22.49 -10.21
N PHE A 127 4.36 23.09 -9.03
CA PHE A 127 4.79 24.46 -8.74
C PHE A 127 6.15 24.43 -8.05
N GLU A 128 7.11 25.21 -8.55
CA GLU A 128 8.48 25.24 -8.07
C GLU A 128 8.98 26.67 -7.86
N ASN A 129 9.71 26.88 -6.79
CA ASN A 129 10.70 27.95 -6.71
C ASN A 129 12.10 27.33 -6.70
N ALA A 130 12.83 27.51 -7.79
CA ALA A 130 14.14 26.94 -8.05
C ALA A 130 15.29 27.80 -7.48
N TYR A 131 15.01 28.68 -6.51
CA TYR A 131 16.04 29.47 -5.84
C TYR A 131 17.13 28.56 -5.25
N ASP A 132 18.36 28.77 -5.69
CA ASP A 132 19.52 28.00 -5.27
C ASP A 132 20.11 28.58 -3.98
N GLU A 133 19.67 28.06 -2.83
CA GLU A 133 20.18 28.43 -1.51
C GLU A 133 21.66 28.09 -1.32
N ALA A 134 22.18 27.04 -1.98
CA ALA A 134 23.58 26.67 -1.85
C ALA A 134 24.49 27.72 -2.51
N ALA A 135 24.04 28.29 -3.63
CA ALA A 135 24.76 29.35 -4.33
C ALA A 135 24.55 30.75 -3.73
N HIS A 136 23.39 31.04 -3.13
CA HIS A 136 22.99 32.40 -2.76
C HIS A 136 22.69 32.61 -1.26
N GLY A 137 22.81 31.57 -0.44
CA GLY A 137 22.47 31.59 0.98
C GLY A 137 20.98 31.40 1.25
N TYR A 138 20.64 31.22 2.53
CA TYR A 138 19.26 30.99 2.97
C TYR A 138 18.37 32.22 2.77
N SER A 139 17.21 32.04 2.12
CA SER A 139 16.21 33.10 1.94
C SER A 139 14.84 32.51 1.62
N GLN A 140 13.77 33.22 2.00
CA GLN A 140 12.40 32.81 1.69
C GLN A 140 12.15 32.81 0.18
N ALA A 141 11.73 31.67 -0.37
CA ALA A 141 11.53 31.49 -1.80
C ALA A 141 10.23 30.72 -2.05
N VAL A 142 9.15 31.46 -2.27
CA VAL A 142 7.79 30.89 -2.33
C VAL A 142 7.55 30.24 -3.69
N ALA A 143 7.15 28.96 -3.72
CA ALA A 143 6.71 28.29 -4.94
C ALA A 143 5.30 28.72 -5.33
N VAL A 144 4.40 28.76 -4.34
CA VAL A 144 3.02 29.24 -4.55
C VAL A 144 2.50 30.00 -3.34
N ARG A 145 1.78 31.08 -3.62
CA ARG A 145 1.00 31.84 -2.64
C ARG A 145 -0.48 31.77 -2.98
N THR A 146 -1.28 31.29 -2.04
CA THR A 146 -2.71 31.05 -2.21
C THR A 146 -3.51 31.93 -1.26
N THR A 147 -4.56 32.60 -1.73
CA THR A 147 -5.40 33.49 -0.90
C THR A 147 -6.90 33.37 -1.14
N GLY A 148 -7.32 32.68 -2.21
CA GLY A 148 -8.72 32.50 -2.58
C GLY A 148 -9.43 31.41 -1.76
N ASP A 149 -10.75 31.54 -1.64
CA ASP A 149 -11.61 30.52 -1.02
C ASP A 149 -12.02 29.43 -2.02
N ARG A 150 -12.32 28.23 -1.53
CA ARG A 150 -12.70 27.06 -2.34
C ARG A 150 -11.65 26.65 -3.37
N GLN A 151 -10.39 26.60 -2.96
CA GLN A 151 -9.30 26.15 -3.82
C GLN A 151 -9.00 24.67 -3.62
N VAL A 152 -8.75 23.95 -4.72
CA VAL A 152 -8.36 22.53 -4.72
C VAL A 152 -7.02 22.35 -5.43
N TYR A 153 -6.15 21.56 -4.82
CA TYR A 153 -4.88 21.11 -5.39
C TYR A 153 -4.87 19.59 -5.29
N ASP A 154 -4.83 18.91 -6.43
CA ASP A 154 -5.05 17.46 -6.53
C ASP A 154 -3.96 16.83 -7.40
N ASN A 155 -3.13 15.96 -6.83
CA ASN A 155 -1.93 15.42 -7.46
C ASN A 155 -0.98 16.54 -7.96
N VAL A 156 -0.62 17.44 -7.04
CA VAL A 156 0.26 18.59 -7.32
C VAL A 156 1.53 18.51 -6.47
N ARG A 157 2.67 18.88 -7.07
CA ARG A 157 3.94 19.01 -6.34
C ARG A 157 4.23 20.49 -6.03
N PHE A 158 4.70 20.78 -4.83
CA PHE A 158 5.16 22.10 -4.40
C PHE A 158 6.61 21.96 -3.94
N LEU A 159 7.53 22.54 -4.70
CA LEU A 159 8.97 22.36 -4.50
C LEU A 159 9.63 23.70 -4.19
N GLY A 160 10.40 23.73 -3.11
CA GLY A 160 11.21 24.88 -2.74
C GLY A 160 12.14 24.55 -1.58
N ASN A 161 12.60 25.58 -0.89
CA ASN A 161 13.35 25.46 0.35
C ASN A 161 12.56 26.19 1.46
N GLN A 162 13.06 27.33 1.94
CA GLN A 162 12.36 28.11 2.95
C GLN A 162 11.08 28.76 2.38
N ASP A 163 9.97 28.66 3.12
CA ASP A 163 8.67 29.27 2.79
C ASP A 163 8.06 28.77 1.46
N THR A 164 8.12 27.46 1.18
CA THR A 164 7.67 26.88 -0.11
C THR A 164 6.18 27.12 -0.45
N LEU A 165 5.26 26.75 0.45
CA LEU A 165 3.81 26.81 0.22
C LEU A 165 3.16 27.81 1.20
N TYR A 166 2.78 28.96 0.65
CA TYR A 166 2.13 30.03 1.42
C TYR A 166 0.60 29.90 1.37
N ALA A 167 0.05 28.98 2.20
CA ALA A 167 -1.37 28.74 2.41
C ALA A 167 -2.04 29.87 3.23
N ASN A 168 -2.48 30.93 2.54
CA ASN A 168 -2.86 32.19 3.16
C ASN A 168 -4.31 32.60 2.83
N THR A 169 -4.71 33.77 3.34
CA THR A 169 -6.00 34.39 3.06
C THR A 169 -5.78 35.83 2.59
N ALA A 170 -6.83 36.47 2.06
CA ALA A 170 -6.74 37.87 1.62
C ALA A 170 -6.51 38.87 2.78
N SER A 171 -6.99 38.57 3.99
CA SER A 171 -6.80 39.39 5.19
C SER A 171 -6.94 38.55 6.47
N ALA A 172 -6.46 39.07 7.61
CA ALA A 172 -6.54 38.38 8.90
C ALA A 172 -7.97 37.99 9.31
N THR A 173 -8.99 38.72 8.86
CA THR A 173 -10.40 38.48 9.19
C THR A 173 -11.14 37.66 8.12
N THR A 174 -10.48 37.31 7.01
CA THR A 174 -11.09 36.52 5.93
C THR A 174 -10.69 35.06 6.08
N VAL A 175 -11.67 34.16 6.04
CA VAL A 175 -11.45 32.71 5.94
C VAL A 175 -11.31 32.34 4.47
N ALA A 176 -10.27 31.58 4.14
CA ALA A 176 -10.11 30.94 2.84
C ALA A 176 -9.88 29.45 3.05
N ARG A 177 -10.73 28.61 2.44
CA ARG A 177 -10.66 27.16 2.56
C ARG A 177 -9.93 26.56 1.36
N GLN A 178 -8.92 25.73 1.65
CA GLN A 178 -8.02 25.16 0.66
C GLN A 178 -7.87 23.67 0.91
N TYR A 179 -8.06 22.85 -0.13
CA TYR A 179 -7.94 21.40 -0.06
C TYR A 179 -6.77 20.93 -0.93
N PHE A 180 -5.76 20.35 -0.29
CA PHE A 180 -4.60 19.75 -0.93
C PHE A 180 -4.73 18.24 -0.75
N THR A 181 -4.95 17.49 -1.84
CA THR A 181 -5.11 16.03 -1.81
C THR A 181 -4.10 15.36 -2.74
N ASP A 182 -3.52 14.25 -2.28
CA ASP A 182 -2.54 13.48 -3.05
C ASP A 182 -1.34 14.34 -3.53
N CYS A 183 -0.99 15.35 -2.74
CA CYS A 183 0.06 16.30 -3.10
C CYS A 183 1.43 15.88 -2.55
N TYR A 184 2.49 16.43 -3.12
CA TYR A 184 3.84 16.34 -2.60
C TYR A 184 4.34 17.75 -2.28
N VAL A 185 4.75 18.00 -1.03
CA VAL A 185 5.28 19.30 -0.58
C VAL A 185 6.70 19.10 -0.08
N GLU A 186 7.65 19.89 -0.56
CA GLU A 186 9.06 19.77 -0.19
C GLU A 186 9.69 21.12 0.11
N GLY A 187 10.39 21.21 1.26
CA GLY A 187 11.13 22.40 1.70
C GLY A 187 11.87 22.14 3.02
N ASP A 188 12.51 23.16 3.60
CA ASP A 188 13.29 23.01 4.85
C ASP A 188 12.72 23.81 6.03
N VAL A 189 12.60 25.13 5.92
CA VAL A 189 12.19 26.05 6.99
C VAL A 189 10.81 26.62 6.68
N ASP A 190 9.88 26.46 7.62
CA ASP A 190 8.53 27.04 7.58
C ASP A 190 7.79 26.78 6.25
N PHE A 191 8.06 25.62 5.63
CA PHE A 191 7.76 25.43 4.23
C PHE A 191 6.27 25.21 3.92
N ILE A 192 5.43 25.03 4.95
CA ILE A 192 3.97 25.20 4.89
C ILE A 192 3.57 26.28 5.89
N PHE A 193 3.18 27.46 5.41
CA PHE A 193 2.94 28.60 6.29
C PHE A 193 1.76 29.46 5.84
N GLY A 194 1.26 30.29 6.76
CA GLY A 194 0.12 31.19 6.51
C GLY A 194 -1.05 30.99 7.47
N ARG A 195 -2.23 31.50 7.11
CA ARG A 195 -3.41 31.57 7.99
C ARG A 195 -4.67 30.93 7.41
N ALA A 196 -4.58 30.27 6.25
CA ALA A 196 -5.72 29.62 5.63
C ALA A 196 -6.30 28.50 6.50
N THR A 197 -7.55 28.15 6.22
CA THR A 197 -8.11 26.87 6.62
C THR A 197 -7.71 25.85 5.55
N ALA A 198 -6.59 25.17 5.77
CA ALA A 198 -5.99 24.27 4.79
C ALA A 198 -6.01 22.81 5.26
N VAL A 199 -6.51 21.92 4.42
CA VAL A 199 -6.49 20.47 4.66
C VAL A 199 -5.50 19.84 3.68
N PHE A 200 -4.52 19.12 4.23
CA PHE A 200 -3.57 18.28 3.51
C PHE A 200 -3.95 16.82 3.73
N ASP A 201 -4.43 16.15 2.69
CA ASP A 201 -5.06 14.84 2.75
C ASP A 201 -4.31 13.86 1.84
N HIS A 202 -3.77 12.77 2.39
CA HIS A 202 -2.93 11.81 1.66
C HIS A 202 -1.72 12.46 0.96
N CYS A 203 -1.14 13.50 1.56
CA CYS A 203 0.04 14.17 1.02
C CYS A 203 1.35 13.50 1.48
N VAL A 204 2.41 13.64 0.68
CA VAL A 204 3.79 13.44 1.13
C VAL A 204 4.39 14.81 1.42
N ILE A 205 4.92 14.99 2.63
CA ILE A 205 5.50 16.24 3.13
C ILE A 205 6.98 15.96 3.45
N LYS A 206 7.88 16.31 2.53
CA LYS A 206 9.32 15.98 2.60
C LYS A 206 10.13 17.17 3.13
N GLY A 207 10.76 17.01 4.29
CA GLY A 207 11.74 17.96 4.81
C GLY A 207 13.10 17.81 4.12
N ARG A 208 13.68 18.90 3.59
CA ARG A 208 15.03 18.94 3.03
C ARG A 208 16.08 19.05 4.13
N THR A 209 17.11 18.21 4.06
CA THR A 209 18.23 18.32 5.00
C THR A 209 19.03 19.59 4.72
N ARG A 210 19.38 20.32 5.78
CA ARG A 210 20.32 21.45 5.76
C ARG A 210 21.71 21.04 6.23
N GLY A 211 21.97 19.72 6.32
CA GLY A 211 23.22 19.15 6.81
C GLY A 211 23.44 19.30 8.32
N SER A 212 22.41 19.66 9.08
CA SER A 212 22.50 19.87 10.52
C SER A 212 22.31 18.57 11.28
N ALA A 213 23.09 18.37 12.35
CA ALA A 213 22.91 17.24 13.27
C ALA A 213 21.83 17.50 14.34
N ASP A 214 21.38 18.75 14.49
CA ASP A 214 20.40 19.13 15.53
C ASP A 214 19.09 19.65 14.94
N ASN A 215 19.14 20.62 14.03
CA ASN A 215 17.94 21.25 13.50
C ASN A 215 18.04 21.49 11.99
N ASN A 216 17.22 20.77 11.24
CA ASN A 216 17.11 20.88 9.79
C ASN A 216 15.87 21.69 9.35
N GLY A 217 14.95 22.04 10.25
CA GLY A 217 13.89 22.98 9.95
C GLY A 217 12.53 22.67 10.59
N TYR A 218 11.48 23.23 9.97
CA TYR A 218 10.13 23.32 10.53
C TYR A 218 9.11 23.06 9.43
N VAL A 219 8.23 22.07 9.63
CA VAL A 219 7.20 21.75 8.64
C VAL A 219 6.19 22.87 8.51
N THR A 220 5.67 23.38 9.63
CA THR A 220 4.61 24.39 9.63
C THR A 220 4.96 25.68 10.37
N ALA A 221 4.51 26.81 9.83
CA ALA A 221 4.46 28.09 10.52
C ALA A 221 3.05 28.70 10.41
N ALA A 222 2.17 28.33 11.34
CA ALA A 222 0.76 28.68 11.30
C ALA A 222 0.48 30.03 11.96
N SER A 223 -0.35 30.85 11.29
CA SER A 223 -0.72 32.21 11.73
C SER A 223 -2.24 32.42 11.80
N THR A 224 -3.00 31.33 11.92
CA THR A 224 -4.45 31.35 12.08
C THR A 224 -4.88 32.24 13.25
N GLU A 225 -5.82 33.15 13.00
CA GLU A 225 -6.37 34.01 14.04
C GLU A 225 -7.18 33.20 15.05
N LEU A 226 -7.25 33.68 16.30
CA LEU A 226 -8.00 33.00 17.37
C LEU A 226 -9.50 32.84 17.05
N SER A 227 -10.08 33.78 16.30
CA SER A 227 -11.48 33.73 15.87
C SER A 227 -11.77 32.65 14.82
N ASN A 228 -10.76 32.15 14.11
CA ASN A 228 -10.91 31.04 13.17
C ASN A 228 -10.54 29.71 13.86
N PRO A 229 -11.50 28.81 14.11
CA PRO A 229 -11.23 27.55 14.79
C PRO A 229 -10.33 26.60 13.96
N TYR A 230 -10.27 26.77 12.64
CA TYR A 230 -9.62 25.84 11.72
C TYR A 230 -8.45 26.51 10.98
N GLY A 231 -7.23 26.04 11.27
CA GLY A 231 -6.00 26.38 10.55
C GLY A 231 -5.59 25.24 9.64
N PHE A 232 -4.46 24.61 9.93
CA PHE A 232 -3.93 23.49 9.14
C PHE A 232 -4.34 22.14 9.72
N LEU A 233 -4.84 21.26 8.84
CA LEU A 233 -5.08 19.86 9.12
C LEU A 233 -4.19 19.02 8.20
N ILE A 234 -3.23 18.32 8.78
CA ILE A 234 -2.45 17.30 8.09
C ILE A 234 -3.10 15.95 8.42
N TYR A 235 -3.70 15.34 7.41
CA TYR A 235 -4.58 14.18 7.51
C TYR A 235 -4.05 13.04 6.65
N ARG A 236 -3.89 11.85 7.23
CA ARG A 236 -3.48 10.63 6.51
C ARG A 236 -2.29 10.83 5.58
N SER A 237 -1.36 11.67 5.99
CA SER A 237 -0.23 12.11 5.19
C SER A 237 1.07 11.46 5.71
N HIS A 238 2.12 11.52 4.91
CA HIS A 238 3.45 11.00 5.27
C HIS A 238 4.43 12.15 5.41
N LEU A 239 5.01 12.31 6.61
CA LEU A 239 6.07 13.28 6.85
C LEU A 239 7.41 12.56 6.79
N THR A 240 8.22 12.84 5.76
CA THR A 240 9.49 12.15 5.46
C THR A 240 10.66 13.13 5.40
N SER A 241 11.90 12.64 5.54
CA SER A 241 13.12 13.42 5.28
C SER A 241 14.33 12.49 5.21
N ASP A 242 15.35 12.90 4.45
CA ASP A 242 16.68 12.27 4.44
C ASP A 242 17.60 12.85 5.55
N ALA A 243 17.09 13.73 6.41
CA ALA A 243 17.82 14.29 7.54
C ALA A 243 17.99 13.28 8.70
N PRO A 244 18.98 13.47 9.59
CA PRO A 244 19.16 12.61 10.76
C PRO A 244 17.92 12.56 11.66
N ALA A 245 17.83 11.49 12.47
CA ALA A 245 16.76 11.30 13.43
C ALA A 245 16.60 12.52 14.34
N ARG A 246 15.36 12.88 14.69
CA ARG A 246 15.04 13.93 15.69
C ARG A 246 15.65 15.31 15.37
N THR A 247 15.65 15.69 14.09
CA THR A 247 16.17 17.00 13.65
C THR A 247 15.13 17.93 13.03
N PHE A 248 13.88 17.52 12.88
CA PHE A 248 12.79 18.35 12.35
C PHE A 248 11.70 18.62 13.38
N HIS A 249 11.23 19.86 13.39
CA HIS A 249 10.02 20.26 14.11
C HIS A 249 8.77 20.08 13.23
N LEU A 250 7.64 19.69 13.83
CA LEU A 250 6.34 19.71 13.15
C LEU A 250 5.87 21.15 12.91
N GLY A 251 6.27 22.10 13.76
CA GLY A 251 6.06 23.51 13.47
C GLY A 251 6.12 24.45 14.65
N ARG A 252 5.69 25.68 14.39
CA ARG A 252 5.70 26.80 15.34
C ARG A 252 4.60 27.82 15.01
N PRO A 253 4.11 28.61 15.98
CA PRO A 253 3.19 29.71 15.69
C PRO A 253 3.91 30.83 14.93
N TRP A 254 3.19 31.62 14.14
CA TRP A 254 3.76 32.78 13.43
C TRP A 254 2.87 34.03 13.57
N PRO A 255 3.37 35.16 14.11
CA PRO A 255 2.62 36.42 14.19
C PRO A 255 2.66 37.17 12.86
N ALA A 256 2.06 36.62 11.81
CA ALA A 256 2.09 37.19 10.47
C ALA A 256 1.63 38.66 10.45
N GLY A 257 2.49 39.56 9.97
CA GLY A 257 2.25 41.01 9.96
C GLY A 257 2.23 41.67 11.34
N GLY A 258 2.76 41.02 12.38
CA GLY A 258 2.73 41.51 13.75
C GLY A 258 1.40 41.31 14.47
N SER A 259 0.53 40.40 13.99
CA SER A 259 -0.76 40.12 14.63
C SER A 259 -0.59 39.65 16.08
N ALA A 260 -1.12 40.42 17.03
CA ALA A 260 -1.12 40.08 18.45
C ALA A 260 -2.13 38.96 18.82
N THR A 261 -3.12 38.73 17.95
CA THR A 261 -4.22 37.77 18.17
C THR A 261 -4.02 36.45 17.44
N ALA A 262 -3.02 36.35 16.57
CA ALA A 262 -2.65 35.10 15.92
C ALA A 262 -2.31 34.03 16.98
N ARG A 263 -2.96 32.88 16.87
CA ARG A 263 -2.74 31.70 17.71
C ARG A 263 -2.81 30.50 16.76
N GLY A 264 -1.73 30.28 16.03
CA GLY A 264 -1.67 29.29 14.95
C GLY A 264 -2.29 27.95 15.33
N GLN A 265 -3.04 27.35 14.41
CA GLN A 265 -3.69 26.05 14.63
C GLN A 265 -3.14 25.04 13.65
N VAL A 266 -2.62 23.93 14.18
CA VAL A 266 -2.16 22.78 13.41
C VAL A 266 -2.64 21.51 14.10
N LEU A 267 -3.27 20.62 13.34
CA LEU A 267 -3.54 19.24 13.76
C LEU A 267 -2.86 18.29 12.79
N VAL A 268 -1.97 17.44 13.29
CA VAL A 268 -1.44 16.31 12.52
C VAL A 268 -2.12 15.03 13.01
N ARG A 269 -2.88 14.36 12.15
CA ARG A 269 -3.66 13.19 12.58
C ARG A 269 -3.66 12.05 11.58
N GLU A 270 -3.76 10.84 12.11
CA GLU A 270 -3.82 9.59 11.35
C GLU A 270 -2.70 9.48 10.30
N SER A 271 -1.57 10.15 10.57
CA SER A 271 -0.47 10.36 9.62
C SER A 271 0.77 9.57 10.06
N TRP A 272 1.60 9.21 9.08
CA TRP A 272 2.90 8.59 9.34
C TRP A 272 3.96 9.66 9.58
N LEU A 273 4.69 9.53 10.69
CA LEU A 273 5.78 10.43 11.08
C LEU A 273 7.11 9.70 11.04
N GLY A 274 7.99 10.14 10.14
CA GLY A 274 9.31 9.58 9.99
C GLY A 274 10.27 9.91 11.14
N GLN A 275 11.40 9.22 11.15
CA GLN A 275 12.39 9.27 12.23
C GLN A 275 13.00 10.65 12.45
N GLN A 276 12.94 11.53 11.45
CA GLN A 276 13.42 12.91 11.55
C GLN A 276 12.64 13.76 12.56
N VAL A 277 11.39 13.40 12.91
CA VAL A 277 10.55 14.24 13.78
C VAL A 277 11.05 14.22 15.22
N LYS A 278 11.34 15.40 15.78
CA LYS A 278 11.78 15.60 17.18
C LYS A 278 10.76 15.08 18.19
N ASP A 279 11.24 14.69 19.37
CA ASP A 279 10.36 14.32 20.50
C ASP A 279 9.65 15.54 21.11
N ALA A 280 10.25 16.73 21.02
CA ALA A 280 9.60 18.02 21.25
C ALA A 280 9.42 18.73 19.89
N PRO A 281 8.35 18.40 19.14
CA PRO A 281 8.21 18.82 17.74
C PRO A 281 7.67 20.24 17.57
N TRP A 282 7.18 20.88 18.64
CA TRP A 282 6.63 22.23 18.62
C TRP A 282 7.61 23.21 19.28
N THR A 283 7.78 24.40 18.70
CA THR A 283 8.70 25.42 19.24
C THR A 283 8.16 26.83 19.12
N ASP A 284 8.77 27.75 19.85
CA ASP A 284 8.40 29.17 19.90
C ASP A 284 8.89 29.93 18.66
N MET A 285 8.24 31.06 18.35
CA MET A 285 8.67 31.95 17.28
C MET A 285 8.32 33.40 17.62
N SER A 286 9.28 34.31 17.43
CA SER A 286 9.06 35.77 17.51
C SER A 286 8.31 36.23 18.79
N GLY A 287 8.60 35.58 19.92
CA GLY A 287 7.96 35.88 21.22
C GLY A 287 6.60 35.22 21.45
N LEU A 288 6.06 34.46 20.50
CA LEU A 288 4.88 33.60 20.72
C LEU A 288 5.32 32.22 21.20
N SER A 289 4.74 31.79 22.32
CA SER A 289 4.94 30.43 22.81
C SER A 289 4.10 29.42 22.04
N TRP A 290 4.67 28.26 21.72
CA TRP A 290 3.91 27.14 21.16
C TRP A 290 2.84 26.63 22.12
N ARG A 291 3.05 26.79 23.45
CA ARG A 291 2.09 26.37 24.48
C ARG A 291 0.82 27.25 24.48
N ASP A 292 0.92 28.46 23.96
CA ASP A 292 -0.23 29.35 23.77
C ASP A 292 -0.92 29.15 22.41
N ALA A 293 -0.30 28.39 21.51
CA ALA A 293 -0.84 28.06 20.19
C ALA A 293 -1.78 26.83 20.23
N ARG A 294 -2.46 26.55 19.11
CA ARG A 294 -3.39 25.41 18.98
C ARG A 294 -2.75 24.28 18.18
N LEU A 295 -1.67 23.70 18.70
CA LEU A 295 -0.87 22.65 18.05
C LEU A 295 -1.16 21.30 18.71
N SER A 296 -1.55 20.31 17.92
CA SER A 296 -1.98 19.01 18.45
C SER A 296 -1.79 17.86 17.47
N GLU A 297 -1.86 16.65 18.00
CA GLU A 297 -1.73 15.41 17.25
C GLU A 297 -2.86 14.42 17.57
N TYR A 298 -3.13 13.47 16.67
CA TYR A 298 -4.10 12.41 16.94
C TYR A 298 -3.82 11.15 16.13
N ARG A 299 -3.52 10.03 16.82
CA ARG A 299 -3.33 8.69 16.19
C ARG A 299 -2.31 8.70 15.04
N ASN A 300 -1.25 9.48 15.18
CA ASN A 300 -0.10 9.37 14.29
C ASN A 300 0.66 8.07 14.59
N HIS A 301 1.38 7.56 13.61
CA HIS A 301 2.16 6.32 13.70
C HIS A 301 3.51 6.48 13.00
N GLY A 302 4.41 5.51 13.14
CA GLY A 302 5.77 5.58 12.61
C GLY A 302 6.82 6.01 13.65
N PRO A 303 8.11 5.95 13.32
CA PRO A 303 9.22 6.13 14.27
C PRO A 303 9.27 7.53 14.92
N GLY A 304 8.72 8.55 14.27
CA GLY A 304 8.62 9.92 14.78
C GLY A 304 7.36 10.22 15.60
N ALA A 305 6.44 9.26 15.73
CA ALA A 305 5.15 9.41 16.40
C ALA A 305 5.19 8.99 17.88
N THR A 306 6.08 9.62 18.65
CA THR A 306 6.13 9.44 20.11
C THR A 306 4.99 10.20 20.81
N VAL A 307 4.67 9.81 22.05
CA VAL A 307 3.66 10.50 22.88
C VAL A 307 4.33 10.91 24.20
N ASN A 308 4.29 12.20 24.51
CA ASN A 308 4.88 12.81 25.72
C ASN A 308 4.23 14.17 26.02
N ASP A 309 4.68 14.84 27.08
CA ASP A 309 4.13 16.12 27.57
C ASP A 309 4.28 17.31 26.60
N ASP A 310 5.22 17.22 25.66
CA ASP A 310 5.45 18.24 24.63
C ASP A 310 4.68 17.93 23.33
N ARG A 311 3.77 16.95 23.34
CA ARG A 311 2.99 16.50 22.18
C ARG A 311 1.50 16.39 22.48
N PRO A 312 0.76 17.51 22.55
CA PRO A 312 -0.65 17.51 22.90
C PRO A 312 -1.47 16.57 22.02
N GLN A 313 -2.11 15.57 22.63
CA GLN A 313 -2.95 14.59 21.95
C GLN A 313 -4.43 14.95 22.05
N LEU A 314 -5.17 14.87 20.94
CA LEU A 314 -6.62 14.90 21.00
C LEU A 314 -7.18 13.56 21.51
N THR A 315 -8.25 13.63 22.28
CA THR A 315 -9.10 12.46 22.54
C THR A 315 -9.94 12.12 21.30
N PRO A 316 -10.45 10.89 21.16
CA PRO A 316 -11.37 10.54 20.07
C PRO A 316 -12.59 11.46 19.96
N GLY A 317 -13.15 11.89 21.11
CA GLY A 317 -14.28 12.82 21.15
C GLY A 317 -13.92 14.21 20.62
N GLN A 318 -12.74 14.74 20.97
CA GLN A 318 -12.24 16.00 20.40
C GLN A 318 -11.94 15.87 18.91
N ALA A 319 -11.26 14.81 18.50
CA ALA A 319 -10.89 14.57 17.11
C ALA A 319 -12.10 14.48 16.17
N ALA A 320 -13.28 14.11 16.64
CA ALA A 320 -14.52 14.11 15.85
C ALA A 320 -14.95 15.51 15.38
N ALA A 321 -14.48 16.59 16.02
CA ALA A 321 -14.74 17.97 15.61
C ALA A 321 -13.75 18.51 14.56
N PHE A 322 -12.67 17.77 14.28
CA PHE A 322 -11.56 18.18 13.42
C PHE A 322 -11.37 17.22 12.24
N THR A 323 -12.41 17.05 11.41
CA THR A 323 -12.35 16.25 10.17
C THR A 323 -12.17 17.16 8.94
N PRO A 324 -11.67 16.64 7.80
CA PRO A 324 -11.62 17.38 6.54
C PRO A 324 -12.95 18.07 6.20
N GLU A 325 -14.09 17.38 6.38
CA GLU A 325 -15.42 17.93 6.10
C GLU A 325 -15.76 19.12 7.00
N ARG A 326 -15.30 19.12 8.26
CA ARG A 326 -15.53 20.22 9.21
C ARG A 326 -14.67 21.43 8.88
N TYR A 327 -13.40 21.22 8.51
CA TYR A 327 -12.50 22.30 8.09
C TYR A 327 -13.01 23.00 6.83
N LEU A 328 -13.47 22.22 5.85
CA LEU A 328 -13.87 22.75 4.54
C LEU A 328 -15.36 23.14 4.47
N ALA A 329 -16.12 22.94 5.54
CA ALA A 329 -17.51 23.35 5.62
C ALA A 329 -17.68 24.88 5.52
N GLY A 330 -18.86 25.29 5.09
CA GLY A 330 -19.31 26.69 5.04
C GLY A 330 -20.81 26.76 4.80
N GLY A 331 -21.37 27.96 4.78
CA GLY A 331 -22.79 28.18 4.48
C GLY A 331 -23.18 27.94 3.01
N ASP A 332 -22.21 27.61 2.16
CA ASP A 332 -22.34 27.51 0.70
C ASP A 332 -22.44 26.07 0.17
N GLY A 333 -22.38 25.07 1.05
CA GLY A 333 -22.47 23.65 0.67
C GLY A 333 -21.27 23.12 -0.13
N TRP A 334 -20.15 23.87 -0.17
CA TRP A 334 -18.93 23.39 -0.79
C TRP A 334 -18.41 22.15 -0.05
N ASN A 335 -18.19 21.07 -0.80
CA ASN A 335 -17.68 19.81 -0.28
C ASN A 335 -16.79 19.15 -1.35
N PRO A 336 -15.50 19.50 -1.38
CA PRO A 336 -14.57 18.96 -2.37
C PRO A 336 -14.27 17.47 -2.11
N ILE A 337 -14.40 17.00 -0.87
CA ILE A 337 -14.15 15.60 -0.47
C ILE A 337 -15.15 14.63 -1.13
N ARG A 338 -16.43 15.01 -1.25
CA ARG A 338 -17.44 14.17 -1.93
C ARG A 338 -17.32 14.17 -3.45
N ARG A 339 -16.87 15.29 -4.04
CA ARG A 339 -16.75 15.48 -5.50
C ARG A 339 -15.40 15.00 -6.04
N HIS A 340 -14.40 14.89 -5.18
CA HIS A 340 -13.14 14.20 -5.44
C HIS A 340 -13.19 12.88 -4.71
N ARG A 341 -14.03 11.97 -5.25
CA ARG A 341 -13.69 10.55 -5.13
C ARG A 341 -12.26 10.42 -5.67
N PRO A 342 -11.32 9.90 -4.88
CA PRO A 342 -9.91 9.92 -5.24
C PRO A 342 -9.74 9.40 -6.68
N VAL A 343 -8.90 10.08 -7.45
CA VAL A 343 -8.11 9.41 -8.52
C VAL A 343 -7.67 8.07 -7.93
N PRO A 344 -7.78 6.91 -8.62
CA PRO A 344 -7.60 5.61 -7.99
C PRO A 344 -6.42 5.68 -7.04
N ARG A 345 -6.72 5.58 -5.73
CA ARG A 345 -5.73 5.61 -4.65
C ARG A 345 -4.52 4.90 -5.18
N GLU A 346 -3.33 5.49 -5.16
CA GLU A 346 -2.15 4.78 -5.64
C GLU A 346 -2.13 3.43 -4.90
N PRO A 347 -2.51 2.30 -5.56
CA PRO A 347 -3.06 1.19 -4.77
C PRO A 347 -2.02 0.57 -3.83
N GLY A 348 -0.74 0.73 -4.18
CA GLY A 348 0.41 0.33 -3.38
C GLY A 348 0.68 1.18 -2.14
N ARG A 349 -0.01 2.32 -1.97
CA ARG A 349 0.01 3.13 -0.75
C ARG A 349 -1.07 2.74 0.26
N GLU A 350 -2.00 1.86 -0.12
CA GLU A 350 -2.95 1.32 0.85
C GLU A 350 -2.22 0.44 1.88
N VAL A 351 -2.61 0.62 3.13
CA VAL A 351 -2.06 -0.10 4.29
C VAL A 351 -3.10 -1.06 4.85
N LEU A 352 -2.65 -2.06 5.61
CA LEU A 352 -3.55 -2.96 6.32
C LEU A 352 -4.40 -2.15 7.30
N PRO A 353 -5.75 -2.28 7.29
CA PRO A 353 -6.59 -1.58 8.24
C PRO A 353 -6.24 -1.95 9.69
N ARG A 354 -6.47 -1.02 10.62
CA ARG A 354 -6.35 -1.30 12.05
C ARG A 354 -7.28 -2.45 12.42
N ASP A 355 -6.80 -3.31 13.32
CA ASP A 355 -7.50 -4.49 13.80
C ASP A 355 -7.78 -5.54 12.71
N ASP A 356 -7.21 -5.43 11.50
CA ASP A 356 -7.42 -6.43 10.44
C ASP A 356 -6.46 -7.61 10.54
N GLY A 357 -6.73 -8.45 11.56
CA GLY A 357 -5.94 -9.63 11.84
C GLY A 357 -4.60 -9.34 12.53
N TRP A 358 -3.81 -10.39 12.69
CA TRP A 358 -2.56 -10.36 13.44
C TRP A 358 -1.49 -9.44 12.84
N ALA A 359 -1.49 -9.19 11.52
CA ALA A 359 -0.55 -8.25 10.91
C ALA A 359 -0.84 -6.78 11.27
N ALA A 360 -1.99 -6.48 11.89
CA ALA A 360 -2.30 -5.16 12.44
C ALA A 360 -1.79 -4.97 13.87
N ALA A 361 -1.17 -5.99 14.47
CA ALA A 361 -0.61 -5.91 15.81
C ALA A 361 0.56 -4.92 15.89
N THR A 362 0.82 -4.42 17.09
CA THR A 362 1.94 -3.51 17.40
C THR A 362 2.06 -2.31 16.47
N THR A 363 2.97 -2.32 15.51
CA THR A 363 3.23 -1.23 14.55
C THR A 363 2.29 -1.27 13.34
N GLY A 364 1.56 -2.37 13.15
CA GLY A 364 0.75 -2.62 11.97
C GLY A 364 1.59 -2.93 10.73
N THR A 365 0.90 -3.06 9.59
CA THR A 365 1.53 -3.33 8.29
C THR A 365 1.18 -2.21 7.31
N THR A 366 2.16 -1.38 6.99
CA THR A 366 2.07 -0.28 6.01
C THR A 366 2.82 -0.56 4.71
N GLY A 367 3.65 -1.61 4.66
CA GLY A 367 4.46 -1.91 3.49
C GLY A 367 5.31 -0.72 3.07
N GLY A 368 5.36 -0.49 1.77
CA GLY A 368 6.00 0.65 1.14
C GLY A 368 5.16 1.91 1.05
N SER A 369 4.08 2.08 1.83
CA SER A 369 3.18 3.24 1.68
C SER A 369 3.87 4.60 1.79
N ALA A 370 5.00 4.65 2.50
CA ALA A 370 5.84 5.83 2.67
C ALA A 370 6.89 6.02 1.56
N ALA A 371 6.90 5.19 0.52
CA ALA A 371 7.87 5.25 -0.59
C ALA A 371 7.86 6.64 -1.23
N ARG A 372 9.06 7.19 -1.45
CA ARG A 372 9.22 8.46 -2.16
C ARG A 372 8.89 8.23 -3.65
N PRO A 373 8.49 9.26 -4.41
CA PRO A 373 8.15 9.10 -5.83
C PRO A 373 9.22 8.41 -6.69
N GLU A 374 10.49 8.51 -6.31
CA GLU A 374 11.65 7.83 -6.91
C GLU A 374 11.77 6.34 -6.55
N ASP A 375 11.18 5.91 -5.43
CA ASP A 375 11.17 4.53 -4.92
C ASP A 375 9.83 3.81 -5.26
N VAL A 376 9.05 4.40 -6.17
CA VAL A 376 7.86 3.79 -6.77
C VAL A 376 8.21 3.30 -8.17
N HIS A 377 8.24 1.99 -8.35
CA HIS A 377 8.68 1.32 -9.57
C HIS A 377 7.52 0.62 -10.27
N VAL A 378 7.55 0.58 -11.61
CA VAL A 378 6.65 -0.24 -12.42
C VAL A 378 7.50 -1.18 -13.27
N VAL A 379 7.35 -2.48 -13.06
CA VAL A 379 8.18 -3.54 -13.64
C VAL A 379 7.38 -4.42 -14.59
N ARG A 380 8.03 -4.91 -15.65
CA ARG A 380 7.48 -5.75 -16.72
C ARG A 380 8.37 -6.94 -17.06
N THR A 381 9.55 -7.02 -16.48
CA THR A 381 10.51 -8.09 -16.71
C THR A 381 11.09 -8.57 -15.38
N ARG A 382 11.65 -9.78 -15.37
CA ARG A 382 12.36 -10.31 -14.19
C ARG A 382 13.50 -9.38 -13.76
N ALA A 383 14.28 -8.87 -14.72
CA ALA A 383 15.41 -7.98 -14.43
C ALA A 383 14.94 -6.67 -13.77
N GLU A 384 13.85 -6.07 -14.26
CA GLU A 384 13.25 -4.89 -13.65
C GLU A 384 12.72 -5.18 -12.24
N LEU A 385 12.06 -6.33 -12.03
CA LEU A 385 11.55 -6.75 -10.71
C LEU A 385 12.68 -6.89 -9.70
N VAL A 386 13.74 -7.63 -10.04
CA VAL A 386 14.91 -7.82 -9.17
C VAL A 386 15.58 -6.48 -8.84
N ALA A 387 15.76 -5.61 -9.84
CA ALA A 387 16.36 -4.30 -9.64
C ALA A 387 15.51 -3.38 -8.75
N ALA A 388 14.19 -3.42 -8.89
CA ALA A 388 13.26 -2.61 -8.09
C ALA A 388 13.18 -3.09 -6.63
N LEU A 389 13.20 -4.41 -6.39
CA LEU A 389 13.27 -4.99 -5.05
C LEU A 389 14.60 -4.67 -4.36
N GLY A 390 15.71 -4.68 -5.10
CA GLY A 390 17.02 -4.28 -4.60
C GLY A 390 17.61 -5.26 -3.58
N ASP A 391 18.48 -4.76 -2.71
CA ASP A 391 19.04 -5.53 -1.59
C ASP A 391 17.96 -5.74 -0.50
N PRO A 392 17.61 -6.98 -0.11
CA PRO A 392 16.64 -7.23 0.95
C PRO A 392 17.01 -6.63 2.31
N ALA A 393 18.27 -6.27 2.55
CA ALA A 393 18.72 -5.58 3.75
C ALA A 393 18.45 -4.07 3.73
N ASP A 394 18.11 -3.49 2.57
CA ASP A 394 17.72 -2.08 2.45
C ASP A 394 16.29 -1.89 2.96
N ASN A 395 16.14 -1.08 4.00
CA ASN A 395 14.85 -0.79 4.63
C ASN A 395 14.15 0.45 4.06
N THR A 396 14.65 1.03 2.96
CA THR A 396 14.01 2.15 2.26
C THR A 396 12.60 1.73 1.81
N PRO A 397 11.54 2.47 2.18
CA PRO A 397 10.18 2.13 1.73
C PRO A 397 10.07 2.14 0.21
N ARG A 398 9.58 1.05 -0.38
CA ARG A 398 9.48 0.86 -1.84
C ARG A 398 8.10 0.36 -2.24
N ILE A 399 7.57 0.88 -3.34
CA ILE A 399 6.38 0.32 -3.99
C ILE A 399 6.82 -0.25 -5.33
N VAL A 400 6.57 -1.53 -5.55
CA VAL A 400 6.91 -2.23 -6.79
C VAL A 400 5.62 -2.73 -7.43
N TYR A 401 5.21 -2.06 -8.51
CA TYR A 401 4.07 -2.47 -9.31
C TYR A 401 4.49 -3.45 -10.41
N VAL A 402 3.92 -4.64 -10.43
CA VAL A 402 4.04 -5.61 -11.52
C VAL A 402 2.99 -5.30 -12.57
N LYS A 403 3.39 -5.08 -13.82
CA LYS A 403 2.47 -4.79 -14.92
C LYS A 403 2.52 -5.89 -15.97
N GLY A 404 1.39 -6.57 -16.18
CA GLY A 404 1.29 -7.75 -17.04
C GLY A 404 1.93 -8.99 -16.41
N ALA A 405 2.09 -10.03 -17.20
CA ALA A 405 2.72 -11.28 -16.77
C ALA A 405 4.25 -11.18 -16.90
N ILE A 406 4.95 -11.53 -15.83
CA ILE A 406 6.40 -11.72 -15.80
C ILE A 406 6.65 -13.19 -15.51
N ASP A 407 7.49 -13.83 -16.32
CA ASP A 407 7.90 -15.22 -16.14
C ASP A 407 9.36 -15.27 -15.66
N ALA A 408 9.60 -16.03 -14.59
CA ALA A 408 10.94 -16.21 -14.04
C ALA A 408 11.83 -17.04 -14.98
N ASP A 409 11.26 -17.98 -15.73
CA ASP A 409 11.97 -18.86 -16.66
C ASP A 409 12.26 -18.15 -17.99
N THR A 410 12.83 -16.94 -17.90
CA THR A 410 13.30 -16.16 -19.03
C THR A 410 14.73 -15.69 -18.81
N ALA A 411 15.52 -15.73 -19.88
CA ALA A 411 16.83 -15.12 -19.96
C ALA A 411 16.72 -13.58 -20.00
N PRO A 412 17.80 -12.81 -19.74
CA PRO A 412 17.76 -11.35 -19.77
C PRO A 412 17.27 -10.73 -21.09
N ASP A 413 17.40 -11.44 -22.21
CA ASP A 413 16.92 -11.02 -23.53
C ASP A 413 15.46 -11.42 -23.82
N GLY A 414 14.80 -12.07 -22.86
CA GLY A 414 13.41 -12.54 -22.96
C GLY A 414 13.26 -13.96 -23.54
N THR A 415 14.36 -14.65 -23.87
CA THR A 415 14.29 -16.04 -24.34
C THR A 415 13.78 -16.96 -23.23
N PRO A 416 12.76 -17.81 -23.46
CA PRO A 416 12.31 -18.80 -22.48
C PRO A 416 13.42 -19.80 -22.12
N LEU A 417 13.51 -20.14 -20.84
CA LEU A 417 14.42 -21.15 -20.29
C LEU A 417 13.67 -22.46 -20.06
N THR A 418 14.39 -23.57 -20.11
CA THR A 418 13.88 -24.92 -19.87
C THR A 418 14.69 -25.59 -18.77
N CYS A 419 14.21 -26.73 -18.25
CA CYS A 419 14.98 -27.52 -17.28
C CYS A 419 16.38 -27.92 -17.79
N ALA A 420 16.58 -28.05 -19.10
CA ALA A 420 17.90 -28.34 -19.67
C ALA A 420 18.89 -27.17 -19.49
N ASP A 421 18.40 -25.93 -19.47
CA ASP A 421 19.23 -24.74 -19.28
C ASP A 421 19.74 -24.62 -17.83
N TYR A 422 18.99 -25.17 -16.87
CA TYR A 422 19.40 -25.24 -15.47
C TYR A 422 20.25 -26.48 -15.14
N ALA A 423 20.20 -27.53 -15.96
CA ALA A 423 20.97 -28.75 -15.73
C ALA A 423 22.48 -28.49 -15.80
N VAL A 424 23.21 -28.91 -14.76
CA VAL A 424 24.67 -28.76 -14.67
C VAL A 424 25.33 -30.07 -14.23
N ASN A 425 26.66 -30.13 -14.33
CA ASN A 425 27.48 -31.25 -13.87
C ASN A 425 27.06 -32.62 -14.45
N GLY A 426 26.50 -32.62 -15.67
CA GLY A 426 26.07 -33.83 -16.37
C GLY A 426 24.74 -34.42 -15.89
N TYR A 427 23.93 -33.67 -15.11
CA TYR A 427 22.60 -34.11 -14.75
C TYR A 427 21.73 -34.35 -15.99
N SER A 428 21.03 -35.47 -16.01
CA SER A 428 19.87 -35.69 -16.88
C SER A 428 18.86 -36.57 -16.17
N LEU A 429 17.57 -36.27 -16.33
CA LEU A 429 16.50 -37.05 -15.70
C LEU A 429 16.56 -38.55 -16.10
N PRO A 430 16.80 -38.95 -17.36
CA PRO A 430 16.94 -40.38 -17.70
C PRO A 430 18.08 -41.08 -16.94
N ALA A 431 19.24 -40.43 -16.78
CA ALA A 431 20.35 -41.01 -16.03
C ALA A 431 20.03 -41.10 -14.54
N TYR A 432 19.38 -40.07 -13.97
CA TYR A 432 18.92 -40.06 -12.59
C TYR A 432 17.93 -41.20 -12.32
N LEU A 433 16.95 -41.37 -13.20
CA LEU A 433 15.97 -42.45 -13.10
C LEU A 433 16.60 -43.83 -13.17
N ALA A 434 17.55 -44.04 -14.09
CA ALA A 434 18.25 -45.32 -14.21
C ALA A 434 19.12 -45.65 -12.99
N ALA A 435 19.75 -44.63 -12.38
CA ALA A 435 20.61 -44.82 -11.22
C ALA A 435 19.83 -45.08 -9.92
N TYR A 436 18.67 -44.43 -9.76
CA TYR A 436 17.93 -44.40 -8.50
C TYR A 436 16.60 -45.14 -8.53
N ASP A 437 16.36 -45.95 -9.58
CA ASP A 437 15.23 -46.88 -9.63
C ASP A 437 15.22 -47.77 -8.37
N PRO A 438 14.10 -47.90 -7.64
CA PRO A 438 14.00 -48.78 -6.49
C PRO A 438 14.45 -50.23 -6.74
N ALA A 439 14.38 -50.73 -7.97
CA ALA A 439 14.89 -52.04 -8.35
C ALA A 439 16.43 -52.11 -8.39
N VAL A 440 17.11 -50.98 -8.58
CA VAL A 440 18.57 -50.84 -8.66
C VAL A 440 19.15 -50.33 -7.34
N TRP A 441 18.60 -49.23 -6.82
CA TRP A 441 19.09 -48.52 -5.63
C TRP A 441 18.53 -49.08 -4.32
N GLY A 442 17.36 -49.72 -4.36
CA GLY A 442 16.63 -50.13 -3.16
C GLY A 442 15.81 -48.98 -2.54
N ARG A 443 15.23 -49.24 -1.36
CA ARG A 443 14.27 -48.32 -0.70
C ARG A 443 14.67 -47.82 0.68
N THR A 444 15.84 -48.20 1.17
CA THR A 444 16.23 -47.98 2.58
C THR A 444 17.07 -46.73 2.79
N SER A 445 17.46 -46.04 1.72
CA SER A 445 18.32 -44.87 1.79
C SER A 445 18.01 -43.89 0.66
N VAL A 446 18.05 -42.61 1.01
CA VAL A 446 17.95 -41.50 0.03
C VAL A 446 19.07 -41.59 -1.02
N PRO A 447 18.81 -41.22 -2.29
CA PRO A 447 19.81 -41.12 -3.34
C PRO A 447 21.06 -40.36 -2.91
N SER A 448 22.23 -40.81 -3.37
CA SER A 448 23.52 -40.14 -3.12
C SER A 448 24.50 -40.41 -4.27
N GLY A 449 25.64 -39.72 -4.25
CA GLY A 449 26.67 -39.85 -5.28
C GLY A 449 26.54 -38.82 -6.42
N PRO A 450 27.33 -38.97 -7.50
CA PRO A 450 27.53 -37.89 -8.48
C PRO A 450 26.26 -37.36 -9.14
N LEU A 451 25.27 -38.21 -9.43
CA LEU A 451 24.02 -37.78 -10.09
C LEU A 451 23.09 -37.02 -9.14
N GLU A 452 23.00 -37.41 -7.87
CA GLU A 452 22.26 -36.63 -6.86
C GLU A 452 22.95 -35.30 -6.56
N GLU A 453 24.28 -35.24 -6.51
CA GLU A 453 24.99 -33.97 -6.37
C GLU A 453 24.81 -33.07 -7.61
N ALA A 454 24.76 -33.66 -8.82
CA ALA A 454 24.43 -32.91 -10.04
C ALA A 454 22.98 -32.40 -10.03
N ARG A 455 22.01 -33.17 -9.51
CA ARG A 455 20.63 -32.74 -9.30
C ARG A 455 20.58 -31.53 -8.36
N LYS A 456 21.21 -31.63 -7.18
CA LYS A 456 21.27 -30.54 -6.18
C LYS A 456 21.90 -29.27 -6.76
N ALA A 457 22.98 -29.40 -7.54
CA ALA A 457 23.62 -28.26 -8.20
C ALA A 457 22.72 -27.61 -9.26
N SER A 458 21.96 -28.43 -10.00
CA SER A 458 20.99 -27.95 -11.00
C SER A 458 19.82 -27.22 -10.34
N TYR A 459 19.28 -27.79 -9.26
CA TYR A 459 18.31 -27.11 -8.40
C TYR A 459 18.84 -25.77 -7.87
N ALA A 460 20.07 -25.73 -7.34
CA ALA A 460 20.65 -24.50 -6.80
C ALA A 460 20.76 -23.39 -7.85
N LYS A 461 21.17 -23.75 -9.08
CA LYS A 461 21.21 -22.81 -10.22
C LYS A 461 19.82 -22.28 -10.57
N MET A 462 18.81 -23.15 -10.60
CA MET A 462 17.42 -22.73 -10.83
C MET A 462 16.93 -21.83 -9.70
N ALA A 463 17.15 -22.23 -8.44
CA ALA A 463 16.71 -21.49 -7.26
C ALA A 463 17.25 -20.06 -7.22
N GLU A 464 18.53 -19.85 -7.56
CA GLU A 464 19.14 -18.51 -7.69
C GLU A 464 18.43 -17.65 -8.75
N HIS A 465 17.91 -18.28 -9.81
CA HIS A 465 17.23 -17.59 -10.89
C HIS A 465 15.76 -17.32 -10.57
N VAL A 466 15.01 -18.32 -10.12
CA VAL A 466 13.54 -18.21 -10.01
C VAL A 466 13.06 -17.62 -8.69
N THR A 467 13.92 -17.56 -7.66
CA THR A 467 13.55 -16.98 -6.36
C THR A 467 13.76 -15.46 -6.37
N VAL A 468 12.77 -14.72 -5.87
CA VAL A 468 12.91 -13.30 -5.53
C VAL A 468 12.68 -13.09 -4.03
N THR A 469 13.55 -12.30 -3.39
CA THR A 469 13.42 -11.98 -1.96
C THR A 469 12.86 -10.57 -1.81
N VAL A 470 11.81 -10.42 -1.00
CA VAL A 470 11.19 -9.14 -0.65
C VAL A 470 11.70 -8.73 0.73
N GLY A 471 12.40 -7.60 0.79
CA GLY A 471 12.91 -6.99 2.02
C GLY A 471 11.83 -6.22 2.79
N SER A 472 12.24 -5.56 3.87
CA SER A 472 11.32 -4.80 4.74
C SER A 472 10.78 -3.52 4.09
N ASN A 473 9.61 -3.05 4.54
CA ASN A 473 8.97 -1.82 4.07
C ASN A 473 8.66 -1.82 2.56
N VAL A 474 8.32 -2.98 2.00
CA VAL A 474 8.00 -3.12 0.57
C VAL A 474 6.51 -3.39 0.39
N THR A 475 5.89 -2.68 -0.57
CA THR A 475 4.61 -3.09 -1.17
C THR A 475 4.87 -3.63 -2.57
N LEU A 476 4.75 -4.95 -2.75
CA LEU A 476 4.78 -5.61 -4.06
C LEU A 476 3.34 -5.81 -4.53
N MET A 477 2.96 -5.20 -5.65
CA MET A 477 1.56 -5.13 -6.04
C MET A 477 1.33 -5.33 -7.53
N GLY A 478 0.30 -6.09 -7.90
CA GLY A 478 -0.13 -6.18 -9.28
C GLY A 478 -0.87 -4.92 -9.73
N LEU A 479 -0.50 -4.39 -10.90
CA LEU A 479 -1.15 -3.26 -11.55
C LEU A 479 -2.10 -3.76 -12.65
N GLY A 480 -3.39 -3.80 -12.33
CA GLY A 480 -4.42 -4.37 -13.21
C GLY A 480 -4.82 -5.78 -12.80
N ALA A 481 -5.69 -6.40 -13.59
CA ALA A 481 -6.17 -7.78 -13.35
C ALA A 481 -5.29 -8.85 -14.03
N ASP A 482 -4.40 -8.43 -14.91
CA ASP A 482 -3.47 -9.26 -15.70
C ASP A 482 -2.05 -9.31 -15.13
N ALA A 483 -1.83 -8.71 -13.96
CA ALA A 483 -0.53 -8.72 -13.29
C ALA A 483 -0.22 -10.11 -12.73
N ALA A 484 0.84 -10.73 -13.25
CA ALA A 484 1.19 -12.10 -12.89
C ALA A 484 2.70 -12.29 -12.70
N LEU A 485 3.05 -13.19 -11.78
CA LEU A 485 4.39 -13.73 -11.58
C LEU A 485 4.32 -15.25 -11.80
N LYS A 486 4.80 -15.71 -12.95
CA LYS A 486 4.90 -17.15 -13.29
C LYS A 486 6.29 -17.69 -12.95
N SER A 487 6.38 -18.92 -12.46
CA SER A 487 7.63 -19.60 -12.09
C SER A 487 8.41 -18.98 -10.93
N PHE A 488 7.90 -17.91 -10.30
CA PHE A 488 8.62 -17.23 -9.22
C PHE A 488 8.41 -17.90 -7.86
N GLY A 489 9.50 -18.15 -7.14
CA GLY A 489 9.44 -18.36 -5.69
C GLY A 489 9.53 -17.01 -4.96
N VAL A 490 8.42 -16.47 -4.47
CA VAL A 490 8.40 -15.17 -3.76
C VAL A 490 8.67 -15.38 -2.27
N ARG A 491 9.84 -14.94 -1.79
CA ARG A 491 10.25 -15.09 -0.38
C ARG A 491 10.18 -13.77 0.37
N VAL A 492 9.40 -13.72 1.44
CA VAL A 492 9.46 -12.67 2.47
C VAL A 492 10.30 -13.21 3.63
N SER A 493 11.60 -12.93 3.62
CA SER A 493 12.57 -13.61 4.51
C SER A 493 13.33 -12.62 5.39
N ASN A 494 13.28 -12.83 6.72
CA ASN A 494 13.89 -11.96 7.72
C ASN A 494 13.52 -10.48 7.55
N ALA A 495 12.28 -10.21 7.13
CA ALA A 495 11.78 -8.88 6.81
C ALA A 495 10.69 -8.45 7.80
N ASP A 496 10.48 -7.15 7.91
CA ASP A 496 9.35 -6.55 8.62
C ASP A 496 8.52 -5.67 7.68
N ASN A 497 7.21 -5.59 7.92
CA ASN A 497 6.35 -4.58 7.28
C ASN A 497 6.28 -4.74 5.75
N VAL A 498 5.70 -5.84 5.28
CA VAL A 498 5.62 -6.20 3.85
C VAL A 498 4.17 -6.40 3.40
N ILE A 499 3.84 -5.86 2.24
CA ILE A 499 2.54 -6.03 1.59
C ILE A 499 2.74 -6.72 0.24
N VAL A 500 2.02 -7.82 -0.02
CA VAL A 500 1.94 -8.45 -1.34
C VAL A 500 0.47 -8.52 -1.76
N ARG A 501 0.09 -7.83 -2.84
CA ARG A 501 -1.33 -7.67 -3.21
C ARG A 501 -1.61 -7.75 -4.70
N ASN A 502 -2.81 -8.22 -5.03
CA ASN A 502 -3.37 -8.17 -6.38
C ASN A 502 -2.52 -8.87 -7.46
N LEU A 503 -1.80 -9.93 -7.09
CA LEU A 503 -0.96 -10.70 -8.02
C LEU A 503 -1.52 -12.09 -8.25
N THR A 504 -1.50 -12.53 -9.51
CA THR A 504 -1.54 -13.95 -9.83
C THR A 504 -0.10 -14.50 -9.71
N ILE A 505 0.16 -15.39 -8.77
CA ILE A 505 1.47 -16.04 -8.59
C ILE A 505 1.29 -17.52 -8.89
N THR A 506 1.93 -18.03 -9.93
CA THR A 506 1.52 -19.31 -10.54
C THR A 506 2.70 -20.17 -10.98
N ASP A 507 2.52 -21.50 -10.93
CA ASP A 507 3.43 -22.52 -11.48
C ASP A 507 4.88 -22.36 -11.01
N THR A 508 5.11 -22.30 -9.70
CA THR A 508 6.48 -22.32 -9.15
C THR A 508 7.00 -23.75 -9.11
N SER A 509 7.27 -24.31 -10.29
CA SER A 509 7.68 -25.70 -10.45
C SER A 509 9.18 -25.91 -10.27
N ASP A 510 9.55 -27.04 -9.70
CA ASP A 510 10.93 -27.51 -9.56
C ASP A 510 11.25 -28.48 -10.70
N CYS A 511 12.20 -28.11 -11.56
CA CYS A 511 12.70 -28.97 -12.63
C CYS A 511 13.42 -30.23 -12.10
N PHE A 512 13.86 -30.22 -10.85
CA PHE A 512 14.73 -31.22 -10.27
C PHE A 512 14.24 -31.75 -8.90
N PRO A 513 12.97 -32.20 -8.75
CA PRO A 513 12.47 -32.73 -7.50
C PRO A 513 13.33 -33.89 -7.00
N GLN A 514 13.50 -33.99 -5.69
CA GLN A 514 14.27 -35.06 -5.08
C GLN A 514 13.43 -36.33 -4.96
N TRP A 515 13.98 -37.48 -5.38
CA TRP A 515 13.41 -38.78 -5.05
C TRP A 515 13.78 -39.17 -3.62
N ASP A 516 12.80 -39.45 -2.78
CA ASP A 516 13.00 -40.05 -1.45
C ASP A 516 12.25 -41.38 -1.36
N PRO A 517 12.94 -42.54 -1.47
CA PRO A 517 12.30 -43.84 -1.37
C PRO A 517 11.87 -44.21 0.07
N THR A 518 12.28 -43.42 1.07
CA THR A 518 11.94 -43.60 2.48
C THR A 518 10.74 -42.75 2.92
N ASP A 519 10.30 -41.82 2.07
CA ASP A 519 9.13 -40.99 2.29
C ASP A 519 7.83 -41.79 2.04
N GLY A 520 7.30 -42.36 3.13
CA GLY A 520 6.15 -43.26 3.08
C GLY A 520 6.52 -44.66 2.59
N ALA A 521 5.53 -45.56 2.56
CA ALA A 521 5.75 -46.97 2.22
C ALA A 521 6.28 -47.14 0.78
N ASP A 522 5.83 -46.26 -0.12
CA ASP A 522 6.11 -46.33 -1.55
C ASP A 522 7.05 -45.22 -2.05
N GLY A 523 7.67 -44.44 -1.17
CA GLY A 523 8.51 -43.30 -1.53
C GLY A 523 7.73 -42.12 -2.16
N ASN A 524 8.37 -40.96 -2.28
CA ASN A 524 7.80 -39.77 -2.93
C ASN A 524 8.85 -38.92 -3.65
N TRP A 525 8.37 -38.13 -4.61
CA TRP A 525 9.13 -37.01 -5.18
C TRP A 525 8.80 -35.74 -4.40
N ASN A 526 9.81 -34.94 -4.09
CA ASN A 526 9.66 -33.72 -3.29
C ASN A 526 10.33 -32.54 -4.01
N ALA A 527 9.51 -31.58 -4.43
CA ALA A 527 9.95 -30.26 -4.87
C ALA A 527 10.33 -29.39 -3.67
N SER A 528 10.93 -28.21 -3.90
CA SER A 528 11.40 -27.33 -2.82
C SER A 528 11.01 -25.86 -2.96
N PHE A 529 10.21 -25.52 -3.97
CA PHE A 529 9.72 -24.16 -4.16
C PHE A 529 8.27 -24.01 -3.70
N ASP A 530 8.02 -22.92 -3.00
CA ASP A 530 6.69 -22.41 -2.76
C ASP A 530 6.42 -21.20 -3.66
N ASN A 531 5.17 -20.98 -4.07
CA ASN A 531 4.82 -19.73 -4.75
C ASN A 531 5.10 -18.53 -3.83
N VAL A 532 4.75 -18.65 -2.54
CA VAL A 532 5.05 -17.64 -1.51
C VAL A 532 5.52 -18.30 -0.21
N GLU A 533 6.69 -17.88 0.31
CA GLU A 533 7.18 -18.30 1.64
C GLU A 533 7.40 -17.07 2.54
N VAL A 534 6.78 -17.03 3.71
CA VAL A 534 7.03 -16.05 4.77
C VAL A 534 7.87 -16.69 5.86
N SER A 535 9.16 -16.35 5.92
CA SER A 535 10.15 -17.04 6.76
C SER A 535 10.88 -16.07 7.70
N GLY A 536 10.74 -16.25 9.01
CA GLY A 536 11.42 -15.40 10.01
C GLY A 536 11.02 -13.92 9.94
N SER A 537 9.82 -13.62 9.46
CA SER A 537 9.37 -12.26 9.13
C SER A 537 8.20 -11.80 10.00
N THR A 538 8.02 -10.47 10.11
CA THR A 538 6.95 -9.85 10.88
C THR A 538 6.13 -8.81 10.12
N HIS A 539 4.87 -8.60 10.52
CA HIS A 539 3.96 -7.62 9.90
C HIS A 539 3.85 -7.80 8.39
N VAL A 540 3.28 -8.94 7.97
CA VAL A 540 3.14 -9.30 6.55
C VAL A 540 1.66 -9.40 6.18
N TRP A 541 1.26 -8.69 5.13
CA TRP A 541 -0.11 -8.71 4.59
C TRP A 541 -0.12 -9.25 3.17
N LEU A 542 -0.76 -10.40 2.99
CA LEU A 542 -0.98 -11.06 1.70
C LEU A 542 -2.46 -10.94 1.34
N ASP A 543 -2.81 -10.09 0.37
CA ASP A 543 -4.20 -9.75 0.09
C ASP A 543 -4.62 -9.66 -1.37
N HIS A 544 -5.79 -10.23 -1.70
CA HIS A 544 -6.31 -10.28 -3.07
C HIS A 544 -5.31 -10.89 -4.07
N ASN A 545 -4.55 -11.89 -3.68
CA ASN A 545 -3.69 -12.64 -4.61
C ASN A 545 -4.41 -13.88 -5.12
N THR A 546 -4.05 -14.34 -6.31
CA THR A 546 -4.44 -15.65 -6.84
C THR A 546 -3.20 -16.55 -6.89
N LEU A 547 -3.24 -17.72 -6.27
CA LEU A 547 -2.13 -18.68 -6.26
C LEU A 547 -2.61 -20.06 -6.75
N ASN A 548 -1.88 -20.67 -7.68
CA ASN A 548 -2.18 -21.99 -8.24
C ASN A 548 -0.99 -22.59 -9.04
N ASP A 549 -1.14 -23.83 -9.52
CA ASP A 549 -0.18 -24.54 -10.38
C ASP A 549 -0.24 -24.13 -11.86
N GLY A 550 -1.09 -23.17 -12.22
CA GLY A 550 -1.18 -22.65 -13.58
C GLY A 550 -1.60 -23.70 -14.61
N ASP A 551 -0.87 -23.75 -15.72
CA ASP A 551 -1.05 -24.71 -16.82
C ASP A 551 -0.21 -26.00 -16.64
N ASN A 552 0.41 -26.18 -15.47
CA ASN A 552 1.32 -27.29 -15.16
C ASN A 552 0.87 -28.17 -13.97
N PRO A 553 -0.43 -28.45 -13.76
CA PRO A 553 -0.90 -29.07 -12.51
C PRO A 553 -0.25 -30.44 -12.24
N ASP A 554 -0.09 -30.80 -10.97
CA ASP A 554 0.48 -32.09 -10.54
C ASP A 554 -0.26 -33.31 -11.14
N SER A 555 -1.55 -33.16 -11.44
CA SER A 555 -2.37 -34.20 -12.10
C SER A 555 -1.93 -34.51 -13.54
N GLY A 556 -1.24 -33.58 -14.21
CA GLY A 556 -0.67 -33.73 -15.54
C GLY A 556 0.76 -34.27 -15.55
N GLN A 557 1.41 -34.39 -14.39
CA GLN A 557 2.81 -34.82 -14.31
C GLN A 557 3.00 -36.31 -14.61
N PRO A 558 4.13 -36.71 -15.22
CA PRO A 558 4.43 -38.12 -15.45
C PRO A 558 4.59 -38.86 -14.13
N ARG A 559 4.47 -40.19 -14.20
CA ARG A 559 4.76 -41.06 -13.05
C ARG A 559 6.12 -41.72 -13.22
N TYR A 560 7.00 -41.55 -12.23
CA TYR A 560 8.26 -42.26 -12.12
C TYR A 560 8.29 -43.08 -10.84
N PHE A 561 8.81 -44.30 -10.92
CA PHE A 561 8.84 -45.26 -9.82
C PHE A 561 7.45 -45.54 -9.20
N GLY A 562 6.39 -45.41 -10.00
CA GLY A 562 5.01 -45.60 -9.56
C GLY A 562 4.42 -44.44 -8.76
N ARG A 563 5.13 -43.31 -8.65
CA ARG A 563 4.70 -42.10 -7.94
C ARG A 563 4.58 -40.93 -8.92
N PRO A 564 3.66 -39.97 -8.71
CA PRO A 564 3.65 -38.71 -9.47
C PRO A 564 4.99 -38.00 -9.32
N TYR A 565 5.53 -37.48 -10.43
CA TYR A 565 6.70 -36.62 -10.42
C TYR A 565 6.27 -35.24 -9.94
N GLN A 566 6.20 -35.09 -8.62
CA GLN A 566 5.68 -33.90 -7.97
C GLN A 566 6.68 -32.75 -8.13
N VAL A 567 6.29 -31.76 -8.93
CA VAL A 567 7.12 -30.58 -9.25
C VAL A 567 6.76 -29.37 -8.38
N HIS A 568 5.66 -29.42 -7.62
CA HIS A 568 5.25 -28.36 -6.69
C HIS A 568 5.39 -28.80 -5.22
N ASP A 569 5.77 -27.88 -4.33
CA ASP A 569 5.74 -28.11 -2.88
C ASP A 569 4.57 -27.40 -2.20
N GLY A 570 4.80 -26.27 -1.52
CA GLY A 570 3.76 -25.49 -0.85
C GLY A 570 3.23 -24.36 -1.73
N LEU A 571 1.98 -23.94 -1.51
CA LEU A 571 1.45 -22.78 -2.23
C LEU A 571 1.82 -21.47 -1.51
N LEU A 572 1.55 -21.41 -0.20
CA LEU A 572 1.78 -20.24 0.64
C LEU A 572 2.12 -20.68 2.06
N ASP A 573 3.41 -20.63 2.42
CA ASP A 573 3.91 -21.09 3.71
C ASP A 573 4.27 -19.95 4.67
N VAL A 574 4.07 -20.16 5.97
CA VAL A 574 4.45 -19.24 7.06
C VAL A 574 5.27 -20.00 8.11
N VAL A 575 6.59 -19.82 8.11
CA VAL A 575 7.53 -20.73 8.78
C VAL A 575 8.63 -19.99 9.55
N ARG A 576 9.45 -20.77 10.27
CA ARG A 576 10.67 -20.30 10.94
C ARG A 576 10.44 -19.08 11.84
N ALA A 577 9.48 -19.21 12.76
CA ALA A 577 9.11 -18.19 13.74
C ALA A 577 8.52 -16.87 13.19
N SER A 578 8.10 -16.83 11.93
CA SER A 578 7.28 -15.72 11.40
C SER A 578 6.09 -15.42 12.32
N THR A 579 5.71 -14.14 12.48
CA THR A 579 4.58 -13.75 13.34
C THR A 579 3.96 -12.44 12.89
N TYR A 580 2.69 -12.20 13.24
CA TYR A 580 1.94 -11.02 12.79
C TYR A 580 1.73 -11.02 11.27
N VAL A 581 1.05 -12.07 10.80
CA VAL A 581 0.74 -12.27 9.37
C VAL A 581 -0.78 -12.28 9.16
N THR A 582 -1.28 -11.61 8.13
CA THR A 582 -2.68 -11.65 7.70
C THR A 582 -2.76 -12.06 6.24
N LEU A 583 -3.57 -13.09 5.96
CA LEU A 583 -3.91 -13.59 4.63
C LEU A 583 -5.39 -13.30 4.40
N SER A 584 -5.70 -12.35 3.53
CA SER A 584 -7.08 -11.92 3.31
C SER A 584 -7.48 -11.91 1.83
N TRP A 585 -8.71 -12.35 1.54
CA TRP A 585 -9.28 -12.26 0.18
C TRP A 585 -8.40 -12.91 -0.91
N ASN A 586 -7.55 -13.88 -0.59
CA ASN A 586 -6.78 -14.59 -1.60
C ASN A 586 -7.62 -15.71 -2.22
N HIS A 587 -7.36 -16.04 -3.49
CA HIS A 587 -7.91 -17.20 -4.16
C HIS A 587 -6.79 -18.22 -4.34
N LEU A 588 -6.93 -19.38 -3.71
CA LEU A 588 -5.98 -20.48 -3.77
C LEU A 588 -6.68 -21.66 -4.43
N SER A 589 -6.17 -22.14 -5.56
CA SER A 589 -6.78 -23.23 -6.33
C SER A 589 -5.74 -24.21 -6.86
N ASP A 590 -6.22 -25.35 -7.34
CA ASP A 590 -5.47 -26.29 -8.20
C ASP A 590 -4.09 -26.68 -7.65
N HIS A 591 -4.04 -27.09 -6.37
CA HIS A 591 -2.79 -27.41 -5.66
C HIS A 591 -3.02 -28.42 -4.52
N ASP A 592 -2.00 -29.23 -4.18
CA ASP A 592 -2.07 -30.21 -3.08
C ASP A 592 -1.82 -29.59 -1.70
N LYS A 593 -0.60 -29.09 -1.42
CA LYS A 593 -0.16 -28.66 -0.08
C LYS A 593 -0.22 -27.13 0.06
N VAL A 594 -1.30 -26.61 0.62
CA VAL A 594 -1.59 -25.18 0.47
C VAL A 594 -0.79 -24.27 1.41
N THR A 595 -1.01 -24.37 2.71
CA THR A 595 -0.47 -23.43 3.72
C THR A 595 -0.01 -24.14 4.98
N LEU A 596 1.29 -24.34 5.11
CA LEU A 596 1.93 -24.78 6.32
C LEU A 596 2.26 -23.58 7.23
N ILE A 597 1.81 -23.65 8.48
CA ILE A 597 2.13 -22.68 9.52
C ILE A 597 2.96 -23.39 10.60
N GLY A 598 4.27 -23.12 10.60
CA GLY A 598 5.27 -23.79 11.43
C GLY A 598 5.73 -25.14 10.84
N ASN A 599 7.03 -25.22 10.52
CA ASN A 599 7.62 -26.36 9.79
C ASN A 599 8.34 -27.39 10.66
N THR A 600 8.21 -27.30 12.00
CA THR A 600 8.89 -28.20 12.94
C THR A 600 8.03 -28.47 14.18
N ASP A 601 8.09 -29.69 14.72
CA ASP A 601 7.47 -30.01 16.03
C ASP A 601 8.40 -29.61 17.20
N SER A 602 9.67 -29.26 16.93
CA SER A 602 10.61 -28.82 17.95
C SER A 602 10.38 -27.34 18.33
N PRO A 603 9.97 -27.03 19.58
CA PRO A 603 9.69 -25.66 20.00
C PRO A 603 10.94 -24.78 20.07
N THR A 604 12.13 -25.39 20.19
CA THR A 604 13.41 -24.67 20.35
C THR A 604 14.18 -24.47 19.05
N ARG A 605 13.83 -25.17 17.95
CA ARG A 605 14.57 -25.08 16.68
C ARG A 605 14.58 -23.65 16.11
N TYR A 606 13.44 -22.95 16.19
CA TYR A 606 13.31 -21.54 15.79
C TYR A 606 12.70 -20.65 16.88
N GLY A 607 12.42 -21.19 18.07
CA GLY A 607 11.76 -20.43 19.15
C GLY A 607 10.30 -20.09 18.85
N GLU A 608 9.52 -21.05 18.34
CA GLU A 608 8.18 -20.80 17.78
C GLU A 608 7.04 -20.81 18.82
N ALA A 609 7.33 -21.11 20.08
CA ALA A 609 6.30 -21.40 21.10
C ALA A 609 5.28 -20.26 21.32
N ASP A 610 5.67 -19.00 21.11
CA ASP A 610 4.83 -17.80 21.24
C ASP A 610 4.69 -17.00 19.92
N LYS A 611 5.08 -17.60 18.80
CA LYS A 611 5.12 -17.00 17.45
C LYS A 611 3.98 -17.54 16.58
N LEU A 612 4.13 -17.47 15.25
CA LEU A 612 3.19 -18.03 14.27
C LEU A 612 1.76 -17.49 14.48
N LYS A 613 1.64 -16.21 14.86
CA LYS A 613 0.37 -15.51 14.99
C LYS A 613 -0.10 -15.08 13.60
N VAL A 614 -1.07 -15.82 13.06
CA VAL A 614 -1.54 -15.69 11.67
C VAL A 614 -3.06 -15.56 11.62
N THR A 615 -3.57 -14.66 10.80
CA THR A 615 -5.01 -14.55 10.51
C THR A 615 -5.27 -14.94 9.06
N LEU A 616 -6.26 -15.79 8.82
CA LEU A 616 -6.74 -16.16 7.50
C LEU A 616 -8.22 -15.80 7.42
N HIS A 617 -8.58 -14.86 6.56
CA HIS A 617 -9.99 -14.55 6.35
C HIS A 617 -10.42 -14.22 4.93
N HIS A 618 -11.66 -14.57 4.62
CA HIS A 618 -12.25 -14.31 3.30
C HIS A 618 -11.45 -14.89 2.13
N ASN A 619 -10.58 -15.87 2.37
CA ASN A 619 -9.87 -16.57 1.32
C ASN A 619 -10.81 -17.59 0.67
N TYR A 620 -10.66 -17.76 -0.65
CA TYR A 620 -11.31 -18.81 -1.42
C TYR A 620 -10.33 -19.97 -1.60
N PHE A 621 -10.60 -21.08 -0.93
CA PHE A 621 -9.84 -22.33 -1.07
C PHE A 621 -10.60 -23.27 -2.00
N GLU A 622 -10.22 -23.30 -3.27
CA GLU A 622 -10.97 -23.97 -4.33
C GLU A 622 -10.34 -25.30 -4.72
N GLY A 623 -11.03 -26.40 -4.43
CA GLY A 623 -10.65 -27.73 -4.91
C GLY A 623 -9.32 -28.27 -4.38
N LEU A 624 -8.84 -27.74 -3.24
CA LEU A 624 -7.50 -28.01 -2.73
C LEU A 624 -7.36 -29.38 -2.04
N GLY A 625 -6.16 -29.95 -2.11
CA GLY A 625 -5.81 -31.24 -1.49
C GLY A 625 -5.82 -31.19 0.03
N GLN A 626 -4.94 -30.37 0.62
CA GLN A 626 -4.71 -30.34 2.07
C GLN A 626 -4.03 -29.05 2.59
N ARG A 627 -3.90 -28.93 3.91
CA ARG A 627 -3.18 -27.85 4.61
C ARG A 627 -3.79 -26.47 4.36
N ALA A 628 -5.08 -26.27 4.56
CA ALA A 628 -5.75 -24.96 4.40
C ALA A 628 -6.33 -24.39 5.72
N PRO A 629 -5.52 -24.13 6.78
CA PRO A 629 -4.07 -24.36 6.92
C PRO A 629 -3.72 -25.64 7.70
N ARG A 630 -2.44 -26.06 7.72
CA ARG A 630 -1.89 -26.99 8.73
C ARG A 630 -0.99 -26.24 9.71
N VAL A 631 -1.31 -26.30 11.00
CA VAL A 631 -0.73 -25.39 12.01
C VAL A 631 0.06 -26.14 13.08
N ARG A 632 1.17 -25.55 13.52
CA ARG A 632 1.90 -25.89 14.75
C ARG A 632 2.10 -24.65 15.61
N PHE A 633 2.06 -24.80 16.93
CA PHE A 633 2.21 -23.77 17.98
C PHE A 633 1.27 -22.55 17.93
N GLY A 634 1.17 -21.88 16.79
CA GLY A 634 0.63 -20.55 16.60
C GLY A 634 -0.83 -20.36 17.03
N GLN A 635 -1.11 -19.13 17.45
CA GLN A 635 -2.46 -18.60 17.61
C GLN A 635 -2.99 -18.19 16.23
N VAL A 636 -3.70 -19.09 15.57
CA VAL A 636 -4.17 -18.88 14.19
C VAL A 636 -5.67 -18.64 14.16
N HIS A 637 -6.09 -17.45 13.71
CA HIS A 637 -7.51 -17.10 13.54
C HIS A 637 -7.95 -17.39 12.12
N VAL A 638 -8.88 -18.33 11.94
CA VAL A 638 -9.38 -18.78 10.64
C VAL A 638 -10.86 -18.42 10.56
N TYR A 639 -11.23 -17.33 9.88
CA TYR A 639 -12.62 -16.90 9.84
C TYR A 639 -13.12 -16.46 8.46
N ASN A 640 -14.39 -16.72 8.17
CA ASN A 640 -15.02 -16.33 6.91
C ASN A 640 -14.32 -16.81 5.63
N ASN A 641 -13.55 -17.88 5.68
CA ASN A 641 -13.02 -18.51 4.48
C ASN A 641 -14.09 -19.40 3.83
N TYR A 642 -14.02 -19.53 2.51
CA TYR A 642 -14.88 -20.43 1.75
C TYR A 642 -14.03 -21.54 1.14
N TYR A 643 -14.44 -22.78 1.38
CA TYR A 643 -13.76 -23.99 0.95
C TYR A 643 -14.66 -24.78 0.01
N THR A 644 -14.13 -25.24 -1.12
CA THR A 644 -14.80 -26.22 -1.98
C THR A 644 -13.96 -27.49 -2.09
N GLY A 645 -14.61 -28.65 -1.97
CA GLY A 645 -13.96 -29.94 -2.14
C GLY A 645 -13.62 -30.23 -3.59
N GLY A 646 -12.44 -30.81 -3.82
CA GLY A 646 -11.95 -31.25 -5.14
C GLY A 646 -11.57 -32.74 -5.16
N GLU A 647 -11.21 -33.23 -6.33
CA GLU A 647 -10.62 -34.57 -6.49
C GLU A 647 -9.27 -34.62 -5.75
N GLY A 648 -9.09 -35.59 -4.85
CA GLY A 648 -7.88 -35.69 -4.02
C GLY A 648 -7.93 -34.94 -2.69
N HIS A 649 -9.06 -34.31 -2.32
CA HIS A 649 -9.21 -33.66 -1.02
C HIS A 649 -8.95 -34.63 0.16
N GLY A 650 -7.94 -34.33 0.97
CA GLY A 650 -7.57 -35.06 2.17
C GLY A 650 -8.20 -34.48 3.43
N TYR A 651 -7.95 -33.20 3.71
CA TYR A 651 -8.53 -32.45 4.82
C TYR A 651 -8.39 -30.93 4.62
N SER A 652 -9.18 -30.11 5.34
CA SER A 652 -9.01 -28.65 5.31
C SER A 652 -8.00 -28.17 6.38
N ILE A 653 -8.34 -28.28 7.66
CA ILE A 653 -7.57 -27.70 8.77
C ILE A 653 -6.79 -28.79 9.51
N GLY A 654 -5.46 -28.65 9.53
CA GLY A 654 -4.56 -29.56 10.24
C GLY A 654 -4.24 -29.06 11.65
N VAL A 655 -4.67 -29.79 12.68
CA VAL A 655 -4.41 -29.51 14.10
C VAL A 655 -3.10 -30.19 14.51
N GLY A 656 -1.99 -29.46 14.37
CA GLY A 656 -0.65 -29.97 14.64
C GLY A 656 -0.15 -29.77 16.08
N PHE A 657 1.08 -30.20 16.33
CA PHE A 657 1.73 -30.10 17.63
C PHE A 657 1.66 -28.68 18.21
N GLY A 658 1.08 -28.56 19.41
CA GLY A 658 0.95 -27.30 20.15
C GLY A 658 0.08 -26.23 19.48
N SER A 659 -0.61 -26.52 18.37
CA SER A 659 -1.39 -25.54 17.62
C SER A 659 -2.52 -24.94 18.45
N LYS A 660 -2.81 -23.65 18.24
CA LYS A 660 -3.93 -22.94 18.87
C LYS A 660 -4.82 -22.34 17.81
N VAL A 661 -5.52 -23.18 17.06
CA VAL A 661 -6.40 -22.72 15.97
C VAL A 661 -7.75 -22.27 16.54
N TYR A 662 -8.22 -21.10 16.09
CA TYR A 662 -9.54 -20.56 16.35
C TYR A 662 -10.28 -20.38 15.02
N ALA A 663 -11.14 -21.33 14.67
CA ALA A 663 -11.86 -21.39 13.40
C ALA A 663 -13.33 -20.99 13.57
N GLU A 664 -13.73 -19.81 13.07
CA GLU A 664 -15.11 -19.35 13.22
C GLU A 664 -15.78 -18.89 11.92
N ASN A 665 -17.06 -19.25 11.76
CA ASN A 665 -17.90 -18.78 10.66
C ASN A 665 -17.26 -19.01 9.27
N ASN A 666 -16.71 -20.19 9.02
CA ASN A 666 -16.26 -20.62 7.69
C ASN A 666 -17.37 -21.45 7.00
N ALA A 667 -17.27 -21.61 5.68
CA ALA A 667 -18.19 -22.45 4.91
C ALA A 667 -17.41 -23.48 4.08
N PHE A 668 -17.79 -24.75 4.19
CA PHE A 668 -17.18 -25.89 3.52
C PHE A 668 -18.23 -26.59 2.65
N ASP A 669 -18.09 -26.50 1.33
CA ASP A 669 -19.01 -27.15 0.37
C ASP A 669 -18.31 -28.30 -0.35
N GLY A 670 -18.98 -29.43 -0.54
CA GLY A 670 -18.40 -30.63 -1.15
C GLY A 670 -17.38 -31.36 -0.27
N ILE A 671 -17.29 -30.99 1.02
CA ILE A 671 -16.38 -31.59 2.00
C ILE A 671 -17.22 -32.26 3.09
N ALA A 672 -16.87 -33.48 3.48
CA ALA A 672 -17.53 -34.19 4.57
C ALA A 672 -17.13 -33.58 5.92
N ALA A 673 -18.05 -33.51 6.89
CA ALA A 673 -17.80 -32.83 8.16
C ALA A 673 -16.64 -33.43 8.97
N ASP A 674 -16.42 -34.74 8.88
CA ASP A 674 -15.30 -35.47 9.48
C ASP A 674 -13.96 -35.24 8.77
N LYS A 675 -13.99 -34.77 7.52
CA LYS A 675 -12.81 -34.43 6.71
C LYS A 675 -12.38 -32.97 6.82
N VAL A 676 -13.18 -32.11 7.45
CA VAL A 676 -12.78 -30.71 7.69
C VAL A 676 -11.49 -30.65 8.52
N LEU A 677 -11.31 -31.56 9.47
CA LEU A 677 -10.17 -31.58 10.39
C LEU A 677 -9.28 -32.81 10.15
N SER A 678 -7.98 -32.65 10.42
CA SER A 678 -7.05 -33.76 10.62
C SER A 678 -6.10 -33.44 11.77
N VAL A 679 -5.71 -34.43 12.57
CA VAL A 679 -4.89 -34.25 13.78
C VAL A 679 -3.47 -34.79 13.60
N PHE A 680 -2.47 -33.95 13.89
CA PHE A 680 -1.05 -34.28 13.81
C PHE A 680 -0.33 -33.92 15.13
N ASN A 681 -0.54 -34.71 16.18
CA ASN A 681 -0.06 -34.44 17.55
C ASN A 681 -0.67 -33.19 18.22
N GLY A 682 -1.75 -32.63 17.63
CA GLY A 682 -2.53 -31.58 18.25
C GLY A 682 -3.52 -32.12 19.29
N THR A 683 -3.90 -31.28 20.25
CA THR A 683 -4.78 -31.68 21.36
C THR A 683 -6.12 -30.95 21.38
N ALA A 684 -6.21 -29.75 20.79
CA ALA A 684 -7.45 -28.98 20.78
C ALA A 684 -7.51 -27.95 19.63
N ILE A 685 -8.75 -27.56 19.29
CA ILE A 685 -9.10 -26.48 18.37
C ILE A 685 -10.41 -25.84 18.83
N THR A 686 -10.53 -24.52 18.78
CA THR A 686 -11.83 -23.86 18.91
C THR A 686 -12.47 -23.74 17.53
N ALA A 687 -13.57 -24.44 17.28
CA ALA A 687 -14.31 -24.36 16.02
C ALA A 687 -15.79 -24.05 16.27
N LYS A 688 -16.30 -22.91 15.78
CA LYS A 688 -17.68 -22.48 16.04
C LYS A 688 -18.34 -21.80 14.83
N GLY A 689 -19.66 -21.96 14.69
CA GLY A 689 -20.43 -21.26 13.66
C GLY A 689 -20.09 -21.66 12.21
N ASN A 690 -19.40 -22.78 11.99
CA ASN A 690 -19.03 -23.24 10.66
C ASN A 690 -20.22 -23.90 9.95
N LEU A 691 -20.28 -23.77 8.63
CA LEU A 691 -21.22 -24.49 7.77
C LEU A 691 -20.51 -25.59 7.00
N VAL A 692 -21.12 -26.77 6.95
CA VAL A 692 -20.74 -27.85 6.04
C VAL A 692 -21.93 -28.14 5.13
N ASN A 693 -21.74 -28.02 3.81
CA ASN A 693 -22.77 -28.17 2.79
C ASN A 693 -24.04 -27.34 3.09
N GLY A 694 -23.83 -26.09 3.50
CA GLY A 694 -24.89 -25.13 3.84
C GLY A 694 -25.58 -25.33 5.20
N ALA A 695 -25.23 -26.35 5.99
CA ALA A 695 -25.81 -26.62 7.30
C ALA A 695 -24.80 -26.34 8.44
N PRO A 696 -25.24 -25.79 9.60
CA PRO A 696 -24.38 -25.67 10.78
C PRO A 696 -23.81 -27.04 11.18
N ALA A 697 -22.49 -27.10 11.41
CA ALA A 697 -21.81 -28.33 11.76
C ALA A 697 -20.83 -28.13 12.91
N ASP A 698 -20.89 -29.03 13.89
CA ASP A 698 -19.84 -29.20 14.89
C ASP A 698 -18.75 -30.13 14.30
N VAL A 699 -17.75 -29.51 13.68
CA VAL A 699 -16.66 -30.23 13.00
C VAL A 699 -15.73 -30.97 13.97
N VAL A 700 -15.66 -30.55 15.24
CA VAL A 700 -14.89 -31.26 16.28
C VAL A 700 -15.61 -32.54 16.68
N ALA A 701 -16.92 -32.45 16.93
CA ALA A 701 -17.74 -33.63 17.24
C ALA A 701 -17.77 -34.62 16.07
N ALA A 702 -17.90 -34.13 14.83
CA ALA A 702 -17.88 -34.97 13.63
C ALA A 702 -16.56 -35.74 13.49
N TYR A 703 -15.42 -35.06 13.66
CA TYR A 703 -14.09 -35.70 13.64
C TYR A 703 -13.95 -36.75 14.75
N ASN A 704 -14.28 -36.40 15.99
CA ASN A 704 -14.15 -37.30 17.14
C ASN A 704 -15.02 -38.57 16.97
N ALA A 705 -16.23 -38.42 16.43
CA ALA A 705 -17.12 -39.54 16.15
C ALA A 705 -16.57 -40.50 15.08
N ALA A 706 -15.96 -39.96 14.01
CA ALA A 706 -15.42 -40.76 12.92
C ALA A 706 -14.08 -41.44 13.26
N HIS A 707 -13.27 -40.83 14.13
CA HIS A 707 -11.89 -41.26 14.37
C HIS A 707 -11.60 -41.79 15.79
N GLY A 708 -12.61 -41.85 16.67
CA GLY A 708 -12.45 -42.38 18.04
C GLY A 708 -11.43 -41.62 18.90
N THR A 709 -11.11 -40.37 18.53
CA THR A 709 -10.13 -39.51 19.19
C THR A 709 -10.84 -38.46 20.03
N ALA A 710 -10.21 -37.94 21.09
CA ALA A 710 -10.75 -36.89 21.95
C ALA A 710 -10.07 -35.53 21.66
N LEU A 711 -10.29 -34.98 20.48
CA LEU A 711 -9.85 -33.62 20.16
C LEU A 711 -10.64 -32.61 21.01
N GLY A 712 -9.95 -31.78 21.79
CA GLY A 712 -10.57 -30.79 22.67
C GLY A 712 -11.17 -29.60 21.90
N PRO A 713 -12.29 -29.01 22.37
CA PRO A 713 -12.98 -27.92 21.68
C PRO A 713 -12.46 -26.51 22.02
N ASP A 714 -11.39 -26.39 22.82
CA ASP A 714 -10.86 -25.11 23.27
C ASP A 714 -9.35 -25.00 23.04
N ALA A 715 -8.96 -24.09 22.14
CA ALA A 715 -7.57 -23.78 21.84
C ALA A 715 -6.90 -22.86 22.89
N GLY A 716 -7.65 -22.41 23.91
CA GLY A 716 -7.12 -21.66 25.05
C GLY A 716 -6.85 -20.17 24.78
N TRP A 717 -7.50 -19.58 23.77
CA TRP A 717 -7.41 -18.14 23.48
C TRP A 717 -8.62 -17.65 22.68
N THR A 718 -8.77 -16.33 22.53
CA THR A 718 -9.80 -15.71 21.69
C THR A 718 -9.21 -14.55 20.89
N PRO A 719 -9.48 -14.45 19.58
CA PRO A 719 -9.02 -13.34 18.74
C PRO A 719 -9.57 -11.99 19.20
N ALA A 720 -8.74 -10.96 19.15
CA ALA A 720 -9.13 -9.57 19.47
C ALA A 720 -8.91 -8.59 18.30
N LEU A 721 -8.16 -8.99 17.27
CA LEU A 721 -7.85 -8.20 16.09
C LEU A 721 -8.61 -8.78 14.89
N PHE A 722 -9.83 -8.32 14.67
CA PHE A 722 -10.56 -8.53 13.42
C PHE A 722 -11.51 -7.36 13.18
N THR A 723 -11.81 -7.08 11.92
CA THR A 723 -12.70 -5.98 11.54
C THR A 723 -14.18 -6.38 11.62
N ARG A 724 -14.58 -7.38 10.84
CA ARG A 724 -15.97 -7.87 10.78
C ARG A 724 -16.02 -9.35 10.47
N VAL A 725 -16.79 -10.10 11.26
CA VAL A 725 -17.18 -11.48 10.96
C VAL A 725 -18.56 -11.48 10.28
N HIS A 726 -18.61 -11.89 9.03
CA HIS A 726 -19.83 -12.11 8.25
C HIS A 726 -20.55 -13.41 8.68
N PRO A 727 -21.88 -13.49 8.48
CA PRO A 727 -22.59 -14.75 8.57
C PRO A 727 -22.04 -15.76 7.54
N PRO A 728 -21.79 -17.02 7.92
CA PRO A 728 -21.16 -18.01 7.04
C PRO A 728 -22.00 -18.33 5.80
N GLN A 729 -23.33 -18.12 5.84
CA GLN A 729 -24.23 -18.31 4.71
C GLN A 729 -23.94 -17.37 3.53
N ALA A 730 -23.37 -16.19 3.81
CA ALA A 730 -23.04 -15.21 2.77
C ALA A 730 -21.79 -15.60 1.97
N LEU A 731 -20.92 -16.45 2.53
CA LEU A 731 -19.56 -16.66 2.01
C LEU A 731 -19.55 -17.31 0.63
N ARG A 732 -20.48 -18.23 0.37
CA ARG A 732 -20.64 -18.90 -0.92
C ARG A 732 -20.80 -17.92 -2.10
N ALA A 733 -21.42 -16.76 -1.85
CA ALA A 733 -21.55 -15.72 -2.86
C ALA A 733 -20.49 -14.62 -2.69
N LEU A 734 -20.18 -14.23 -1.45
CA LEU A 734 -19.32 -13.09 -1.15
C LEU A 734 -17.85 -13.36 -1.51
N VAL A 735 -17.33 -14.52 -1.09
CA VAL A 735 -15.90 -14.82 -1.22
C VAL A 735 -15.51 -15.07 -2.68
N PRO A 736 -16.19 -15.95 -3.45
CA PRO A 736 -15.90 -16.12 -4.88
C PRO A 736 -16.14 -14.87 -5.74
N ALA A 737 -16.83 -13.84 -5.23
CA ALA A 737 -17.03 -12.58 -5.94
C ALA A 737 -15.87 -11.59 -5.74
N ARG A 738 -15.10 -11.71 -4.65
CA ARG A 738 -14.11 -10.71 -4.24
C ARG A 738 -12.71 -11.24 -4.03
N ALA A 739 -12.55 -12.52 -3.72
CA ALA A 739 -11.24 -13.10 -3.50
C ALA A 739 -10.47 -13.28 -4.82
N GLY A 740 -9.15 -13.05 -4.77
CA GLY A 740 -8.23 -13.23 -5.89
C GLY A 740 -7.76 -11.92 -6.54
N ALA A 741 -6.76 -12.07 -7.41
CA ALA A 741 -6.21 -10.98 -8.19
C ALA A 741 -7.26 -10.36 -9.13
N GLY A 742 -7.12 -9.07 -9.39
CA GLY A 742 -8.02 -8.27 -10.21
C GLY A 742 -9.32 -7.82 -9.53
N ARG A 743 -9.45 -8.00 -8.20
CA ARG A 743 -10.72 -7.81 -7.47
C ARG A 743 -10.69 -6.79 -6.33
N LEU A 744 -9.81 -5.81 -6.41
CA LEU A 744 -9.68 -4.74 -5.41
C LEU A 744 -10.87 -3.76 -5.34
N HIS A 745 -11.86 -3.84 -6.24
CA HIS A 745 -12.96 -2.87 -6.39
C HIS A 745 -14.34 -3.51 -6.52
#